data_AF-A0A2R5GAY8-F1
#
_entry.id   AF-A0A2R5GAY8-F1
#
_cell.length_a   1.000
_cell.length_b   1.000
_cell.length_c   1.000
_cell.angle_alpha   90.00
_cell.angle_beta   90.00
_cell.angle_gamma   90.00
#
_symmetry.space_group_name_H-M   'P 1'
#
loop_
_entity.id
_entity.type
_entity.pdbx_description
1 polymer ?
#
loop_
_entity_poly.entity_id
_entity_poly.type
_entity_poly.pdbx_seq_one_letter_code
_entity_poly.pdbx_strand_id
1 'polypeptide(L)'
;MPPRRGSGLARRTLASAGGGKSKAQRSAADLERLAAKIAENPTDTRNIVAELQHTQKNAREAFQSWRKEHTVFLISSGVILGATIFGTGLYIFLEKYPSAIEAFVVEKAVRAFDGSLSFRAKMRVYQGLPEPNLPDFETVFMRAIEEALQQGEKSDAKVSISAGDLLHGWADQVEAAISKAESTVFLAAKTLMRSRLVEEAQELDTLEERVEALREIFPASVERNQAISAQVDAHLAKSDKYVPAHLMERLRPQHPETSANVLTSILIGAIAFFPGPVNKLIHFLDQPAIESEHERAIVIKEIVDDLNITAQQQDLGASAASGKDATPVQTPSLRRRPTGRRLLEDAGILQTALEKTLSKMKQLFDDLTPAMKTFVLTQALNTTISNLQNMPRVGGVSPYDLYVRAIENDLIGPLRRDARITEDMLKEVKHIFLAMPGDLQTRVLLTALRHPLARIPLDEASPEAQAELVRDLLSSGGVVAIKLAQMLAEHPRMPEDFQKMLGDLRDKNGPMPTTEYWWQIPSSVRSTISHIGPCLGTGSVKQANAAIFEDGSKYAVVVLRAQVEDEALSSIGALQTSDELGSVATRLGRLVYGEFNLFNEGEVLNEFASTLIGQHPLFHVVRVRHHSPKCLIEEIASGTSVANVLERPQRGQSAQQQRRRVFDMLVEYHRTVMAAFIKDGVIHSDIHLGNANFYKDIETGKEEFILFDVGQFDRIGLPDTKALLWTLASLATDEYRVLLRSVALAHLASTSSLRDKSFSEKDEKKELHRRLDEAYGEAIALNADGESPDKRTAYMLLLRAAENRGINVPAGAFSVAKMIDGIVSQQERYDLPLVVDDEIEHFLRKHMTWGELVGIGARQFHIL
;
A
#
# COMPACT_ATOMS: atom_id res chain seq x y z
N MET A 1 2.64 -45.94 -28.14
CA MET A 1 2.14 -46.56 -29.38
C MET A 1 1.06 -45.65 -30.00
N PRO A 2 1.29 -45.07 -31.19
CA PRO A 2 0.28 -44.37 -32.01
C PRO A 2 -0.29 -45.33 -33.09
N PRO A 3 -1.50 -45.14 -33.67
CA PRO A 3 -1.73 -44.15 -34.76
C PRO A 3 -3.18 -43.59 -34.83
N ARG A 4 -3.49 -42.51 -35.59
CA ARG A 4 -3.89 -42.62 -37.01
C ARG A 4 -3.90 -41.26 -37.72
N ARG A 5 -3.26 -41.27 -38.88
CA ARG A 5 -3.35 -40.30 -39.98
C ARG A 5 -4.69 -40.45 -40.70
N GLY A 6 -5.31 -39.32 -41.06
CA GLY A 6 -6.34 -39.22 -42.07
C GLY A 6 -5.98 -38.09 -43.03
N SER A 7 -5.51 -38.48 -44.22
CA SER A 7 -5.18 -37.63 -45.37
C SER A 7 -6.37 -37.50 -46.32
N GLY A 8 -6.53 -36.34 -46.95
CA GLY A 8 -7.38 -36.17 -48.14
C GLY A 8 -7.88 -34.73 -48.33
N LEU A 9 -7.06 -33.86 -48.92
CA LEU A 9 -7.24 -33.38 -50.30
C LEU A 9 -8.53 -32.56 -50.56
N ALA A 10 -8.39 -31.23 -50.47
CA ALA A 10 -9.01 -30.28 -51.39
C ALA A 10 -8.11 -29.03 -51.45
N ARG A 11 -7.27 -28.95 -52.49
CA ARG A 11 -6.36 -27.81 -52.77
C ARG A 11 -6.53 -27.45 -54.26
N ARG A 12 -6.58 -26.14 -54.53
CA ARG A 12 -6.94 -25.42 -55.79
C ARG A 12 -8.44 -25.09 -55.81
N THR A 13 -8.87 -23.84 -55.70
CA THR A 13 -8.37 -22.59 -56.31
C THR A 13 -8.79 -21.38 -55.47
N LEU A 14 -7.85 -20.50 -55.12
CA LEU A 14 -8.05 -19.03 -54.94
C LEU A 14 -6.72 -18.41 -54.53
N ALA A 15 -5.88 -18.16 -55.53
CA ALA A 15 -4.78 -17.20 -55.44
C ALA A 15 -5.17 -16.00 -56.30
N SER A 16 -5.75 -14.98 -55.67
CA SER A 16 -5.62 -13.55 -56.03
C SER A 16 -6.67 -12.72 -55.27
N ALA A 17 -6.40 -12.45 -53.99
CA ALA A 17 -6.99 -11.31 -53.30
C ALA A 17 -5.99 -10.87 -52.24
N GLY A 18 -5.00 -10.08 -52.68
CA GLY A 18 -4.13 -9.34 -51.77
C GLY A 18 -4.97 -8.31 -51.02
N GLY A 19 -5.52 -8.70 -49.88
CA GLY A 19 -6.17 -7.79 -48.94
C GLY A 19 -5.13 -6.87 -48.35
N GLY A 20 -5.17 -5.59 -48.73
CA GLY A 20 -4.39 -4.55 -48.08
C GLY A 20 -4.74 -4.49 -46.60
N LYS A 21 -3.76 -4.79 -45.73
CA LYS A 21 -3.85 -4.45 -44.31
C LYS A 21 -4.24 -2.98 -44.19
N SER A 22 -5.26 -2.68 -43.38
CA SER A 22 -5.68 -1.29 -43.15
C SER A 22 -4.50 -0.48 -42.62
N LYS A 23 -4.42 0.81 -42.99
CA LYS A 23 -3.34 1.71 -42.50
C LYS A 23 -3.23 1.71 -40.97
N ALA A 24 -4.35 1.50 -40.27
CA ALA A 24 -4.40 1.39 -38.81
C ALA A 24 -3.66 0.15 -38.26
N GLN A 25 -3.78 -1.02 -38.91
CA GLN A 25 -3.07 -2.24 -38.50
C GLN A 25 -1.55 -2.18 -38.75
N ARG A 26 -1.11 -1.40 -39.75
CA ARG A 26 0.33 -1.12 -39.94
C ARG A 26 0.85 -0.20 -38.84
N SER A 27 0.09 0.84 -38.49
CA SER A 27 0.42 1.77 -37.41
C SER A 27 0.58 1.08 -36.04
N ALA A 28 -0.24 0.07 -35.72
CA ALA A 28 -0.13 -0.67 -34.45
C ALA A 28 1.12 -1.56 -34.38
N ALA A 29 1.46 -2.25 -35.48
CA ALA A 29 2.66 -3.08 -35.56
C ALA A 29 3.96 -2.25 -35.56
N ASP A 30 3.90 -1.01 -36.08
CA ASP A 30 5.01 -0.07 -36.03
C ASP A 30 5.21 0.50 -34.60
N LEU A 31 4.13 0.67 -33.83
CA LEU A 31 4.20 1.08 -32.41
C LEU A 31 4.77 -0.02 -31.49
N GLU A 32 4.41 -1.30 -31.69
CA GLU A 32 5.00 -2.41 -30.92
C GLU A 32 6.52 -2.56 -31.16
N ARG A 33 6.97 -2.33 -32.40
CA ARG A 33 8.41 -2.33 -32.75
C ARG A 33 9.17 -1.15 -32.14
N LEU A 34 8.49 -0.02 -31.98
CA LEU A 34 9.04 1.18 -31.36
C LEU A 34 9.23 0.98 -29.85
N ALA A 35 8.23 0.40 -29.17
CA ALA A 35 8.31 0.07 -27.74
C ALA A 35 9.48 -0.90 -27.44
N ALA A 36 9.68 -1.92 -28.29
CA ALA A 36 10.80 -2.84 -28.16
C ALA A 36 12.17 -2.16 -28.34
N LYS A 37 12.28 -1.17 -29.24
CA LYS A 37 13.52 -0.42 -29.47
C LYS A 37 13.84 0.60 -28.37
N ILE A 38 12.81 1.26 -27.82
CA ILE A 38 12.97 2.21 -26.70
C ILE A 38 13.48 1.49 -25.45
N ALA A 39 13.02 0.27 -25.21
CA ALA A 39 13.52 -0.57 -24.12
C ALA A 39 15.00 -0.98 -24.28
N GLU A 40 15.51 -1.06 -25.51
CA GLU A 40 16.89 -1.48 -25.80
C GLU A 40 17.92 -0.35 -25.69
N ASN A 41 17.55 0.93 -25.91
CA ASN A 41 18.50 2.03 -25.81
C ASN A 41 17.86 3.42 -25.51
N PRO A 42 17.62 3.77 -24.24
CA PRO A 42 16.87 4.97 -23.85
C PRO A 42 17.62 6.30 -24.06
N THR A 43 18.88 6.29 -24.50
CA THR A 43 19.70 7.51 -24.63
C THR A 43 19.63 8.19 -26.00
N ASP A 44 18.90 7.63 -26.98
CA ASP A 44 18.85 8.16 -28.35
C ASP A 44 17.64 9.07 -28.61
N THR A 45 17.59 10.18 -27.87
CA THR A 45 16.51 11.19 -27.89
C THR A 45 16.22 11.75 -29.29
N ARG A 46 17.22 11.84 -30.18
CA ARG A 46 17.03 12.39 -31.54
C ARG A 46 16.21 11.47 -32.44
N ASN A 47 16.44 10.15 -32.35
CA ASN A 47 15.70 9.18 -33.14
C ASN A 47 14.25 9.03 -32.61
N ILE A 48 14.06 9.09 -31.29
CA ILE A 48 12.74 9.10 -30.66
C ILE A 48 11.91 10.31 -31.14
N VAL A 49 12.50 11.50 -31.16
CA VAL A 49 11.82 12.73 -31.63
C VAL A 49 11.45 12.66 -33.12
N ALA A 50 12.33 12.15 -33.98
CA ALA A 50 12.04 12.01 -35.42
C ALA A 50 10.90 11.01 -35.70
N GLU A 51 10.83 9.94 -34.93
CA GLU A 51 9.83 8.88 -35.09
C GLU A 51 8.47 9.27 -34.47
N LEU A 52 8.46 10.06 -33.38
CA LEU A 52 7.26 10.73 -32.85
C LEU A 52 6.65 11.71 -33.86
N GLN A 53 7.48 12.50 -34.54
CA GLN A 53 7.03 13.39 -35.62
C GLN A 53 6.41 12.60 -36.79
N HIS A 54 6.94 11.42 -37.11
CA HIS A 54 6.39 10.52 -38.12
C HIS A 54 5.03 9.93 -37.68
N THR A 55 4.89 9.50 -36.43
CA THR A 55 3.62 9.02 -35.86
C THR A 55 2.56 10.11 -35.83
N GLN A 56 2.93 11.35 -35.46
CA GLN A 56 2.05 12.50 -35.49
C GLN A 56 1.56 12.83 -36.91
N LYS A 57 2.44 12.69 -37.91
CA LYS A 57 2.09 12.83 -39.33
C LYS A 57 1.09 11.75 -39.76
N ASN A 58 1.31 10.49 -39.39
CA ASN A 58 0.42 9.38 -39.72
C ASN A 58 -0.97 9.52 -39.07
N ALA A 59 -1.03 9.98 -37.82
CA ALA A 59 -2.30 10.27 -37.14
C ALA A 59 -3.08 11.41 -37.83
N ARG A 60 -2.38 12.47 -38.28
CA ARG A 60 -2.98 13.54 -39.09
C ARG A 60 -3.50 13.01 -40.42
N GLU A 61 -2.76 12.15 -41.11
CA GLU A 61 -3.19 11.55 -42.37
C GLU A 61 -4.39 10.60 -42.19
N ALA A 62 -4.44 9.84 -41.10
CA ALA A 62 -5.57 8.98 -40.75
C ALA A 62 -6.83 9.81 -40.44
N PHE A 63 -6.70 10.89 -39.67
CA PHE A 63 -7.79 11.82 -39.40
C PHE A 63 -8.29 12.51 -40.69
N GLN A 64 -7.38 12.93 -41.56
CA GLN A 64 -7.75 13.48 -42.88
C GLN A 64 -8.45 12.45 -43.77
N SER A 65 -8.06 11.17 -43.70
CA SER A 65 -8.72 10.08 -44.43
C SER A 65 -10.13 9.81 -43.88
N TRP A 66 -10.28 9.72 -42.55
CA TRP A 66 -11.59 9.58 -41.90
C TRP A 66 -12.51 10.76 -42.25
N ARG A 67 -11.96 11.99 -42.20
CA ARG A 67 -12.63 13.22 -42.60
C ARG A 67 -13.11 13.11 -44.05
N LYS A 68 -12.27 12.68 -45.00
CA LYS A 68 -12.67 12.51 -46.42
C LYS A 68 -13.80 11.48 -46.59
N GLU A 69 -13.72 10.35 -45.90
CA GLU A 69 -14.70 9.26 -46.00
C GLU A 69 -16.06 9.66 -45.44
N HIS A 70 -16.09 10.37 -44.31
CA HIS A 70 -17.32 10.82 -43.66
C HIS A 70 -17.84 12.15 -44.20
N THR A 71 -17.00 12.96 -44.85
CA THR A 71 -17.43 14.19 -45.57
C THR A 71 -18.37 13.83 -46.73
N VAL A 72 -18.14 12.73 -47.45
CA VAL A 72 -19.05 12.27 -48.51
C VAL A 72 -20.41 11.85 -47.94
N PHE A 73 -20.43 11.16 -46.79
CA PHE A 73 -21.67 10.79 -46.10
C PHE A 73 -22.42 12.04 -45.57
N LEU A 74 -21.72 12.97 -44.91
CA LEU A 74 -22.27 14.23 -44.41
C LEU A 74 -22.82 15.11 -45.55
N ILE A 75 -22.10 15.18 -46.67
CA ILE A 75 -22.57 15.83 -47.89
C ILE A 75 -23.82 15.10 -48.41
N SER A 76 -23.80 13.77 -48.55
CA SER A 76 -24.96 13.01 -49.07
C SER A 76 -26.23 13.12 -48.20
N SER A 77 -26.08 13.19 -46.88
CA SER A 77 -27.19 13.39 -45.93
C SER A 77 -27.73 14.83 -45.91
N GLY A 78 -26.92 15.81 -46.35
CA GLY A 78 -27.34 17.20 -46.58
C GLY A 78 -27.81 17.50 -48.01
N VAL A 79 -27.71 16.54 -48.95
CA VAL A 79 -27.79 16.82 -50.40
C VAL A 79 -29.18 16.74 -51.03
N ILE A 80 -30.25 16.45 -50.28
CA ILE A 80 -31.60 16.56 -50.88
C ILE A 80 -32.06 18.04 -51.00
N LEU A 81 -31.43 19.00 -50.33
CA LEU A 81 -31.80 20.43 -50.42
C LEU A 81 -30.60 21.35 -50.74
N GLY A 82 -30.13 21.32 -51.98
CA GLY A 82 -29.37 22.44 -52.58
C GLY A 82 -27.91 22.16 -52.91
N ALA A 83 -27.63 21.52 -54.04
CA ALA A 83 -26.27 21.21 -54.45
C ALA A 83 -25.95 21.73 -55.86
N THR A 84 -25.18 22.83 -55.92
CA THR A 84 -23.98 22.94 -56.78
C THR A 84 -23.18 24.22 -56.51
N ILE A 85 -23.81 25.32 -56.11
CA ILE A 85 -23.08 26.59 -55.82
C ILE A 85 -22.56 26.67 -54.38
N PHE A 86 -23.22 26.02 -53.41
CA PHE A 86 -22.77 26.01 -52.01
C PHE A 86 -21.62 25.03 -51.72
N GLY A 87 -21.37 24.02 -52.56
CA GLY A 87 -20.41 22.96 -52.27
C GLY A 87 -18.96 23.44 -52.16
N THR A 88 -18.53 24.33 -53.05
CA THR A 88 -17.13 24.83 -53.06
C THR A 88 -16.90 25.86 -51.96
N GLY A 89 -17.87 26.74 -51.72
CA GLY A 89 -17.81 27.72 -50.62
C GLY A 89 -17.87 27.05 -49.25
N LEU A 90 -18.72 26.03 -49.10
CA LEU A 90 -18.80 25.22 -47.89
C LEU A 90 -17.51 24.42 -47.69
N TYR A 91 -16.93 23.80 -48.72
CA TYR A 91 -15.65 23.10 -48.59
C TYR A 91 -14.51 24.02 -48.11
N ILE A 92 -14.36 25.21 -48.70
CA ILE A 92 -13.36 26.21 -48.28
C ILE A 92 -13.64 26.72 -46.87
N PHE A 93 -14.92 26.94 -46.52
CA PHE A 93 -15.32 27.34 -45.16
C PHE A 93 -14.99 26.24 -44.14
N LEU A 94 -15.31 24.98 -44.44
CA LEU A 94 -15.00 23.82 -43.62
C LEU A 94 -13.48 23.62 -43.47
N GLU A 95 -12.68 23.92 -44.50
CA GLU A 95 -11.21 23.89 -44.40
C GLU A 95 -10.67 25.02 -43.51
N LYS A 96 -11.27 26.22 -43.56
CA LYS A 96 -10.87 27.38 -42.75
C LYS A 96 -11.37 27.36 -41.30
N TYR A 97 -12.45 26.65 -40.99
CA TYR A 97 -13.09 26.64 -39.67
C TYR A 97 -13.25 25.21 -39.14
N PRO A 98 -12.16 24.53 -38.74
CA PRO A 98 -12.21 23.17 -38.23
C PRO A 98 -13.17 23.01 -37.04
N SER A 99 -13.18 23.97 -36.10
CA SER A 99 -14.05 23.96 -34.92
C SER A 99 -15.55 23.94 -35.24
N ALA A 100 -15.98 24.58 -36.34
CA ALA A 100 -17.38 24.56 -36.77
C ALA A 100 -17.83 23.16 -37.24
N ILE A 101 -16.91 22.39 -37.84
CA ILE A 101 -17.17 20.99 -38.20
C ILE A 101 -17.32 20.15 -36.95
N GLU A 102 -16.38 20.30 -36.00
CA GLU A 102 -16.40 19.54 -34.76
C GLU A 102 -17.70 19.78 -34.01
N ALA A 103 -18.11 21.04 -33.86
CA ALA A 103 -19.38 21.41 -33.23
C ALA A 103 -20.58 20.79 -33.94
N PHE A 104 -20.65 20.84 -35.28
CA PHE A 104 -21.75 20.25 -36.03
C PHE A 104 -21.79 18.71 -35.90
N VAL A 105 -20.63 18.05 -35.99
CA VAL A 105 -20.53 16.58 -35.85
C VAL A 105 -20.93 16.17 -34.44
N VAL A 106 -20.46 16.88 -33.42
CA VAL A 106 -20.82 16.64 -32.02
C VAL A 106 -22.30 16.85 -31.78
N GLU A 107 -22.89 17.95 -32.25
CA GLU A 107 -24.31 18.23 -32.06
C GLU A 107 -25.17 17.13 -32.68
N LYS A 108 -24.81 16.67 -33.89
CA LYS A 108 -25.47 15.53 -34.54
C LYS A 108 -25.31 14.25 -33.74
N ALA A 109 -24.11 13.98 -33.22
CA ALA A 109 -23.85 12.80 -32.40
C ALA A 109 -24.63 12.84 -31.07
N VAL A 110 -24.65 13.96 -30.36
CA VAL A 110 -25.41 14.13 -29.10
C VAL A 110 -26.90 13.93 -29.35
N ARG A 111 -27.47 14.54 -30.40
CA ARG A 111 -28.89 14.32 -30.75
C ARG A 111 -29.17 12.87 -31.13
N ALA A 112 -28.27 12.23 -31.87
CA ALA A 112 -28.41 10.82 -32.24
C ALA A 112 -28.29 9.88 -31.03
N PHE A 113 -27.42 10.23 -30.08
CA PHE A 113 -27.26 9.52 -28.81
C PHE A 113 -28.52 9.66 -27.95
N ASP A 114 -29.04 10.88 -27.77
CA ASP A 114 -30.23 11.14 -26.95
C ASP A 114 -31.51 10.58 -27.58
N GLY A 115 -31.60 10.56 -28.91
CA GLY A 115 -32.71 9.94 -29.65
C GLY A 115 -32.64 8.41 -29.71
N SER A 116 -31.54 7.79 -29.28
CA SER A 116 -31.38 6.33 -29.31
C SER A 116 -32.07 5.68 -28.12
N LEU A 117 -32.97 4.73 -28.37
CA LEU A 117 -33.74 4.04 -27.32
C LEU A 117 -33.02 2.85 -26.66
N SER A 118 -31.85 2.45 -27.16
CA SER A 118 -31.13 1.27 -26.64
C SER A 118 -29.68 1.60 -26.33
N PHE A 119 -29.15 0.96 -25.29
CA PHE A 119 -27.74 1.04 -24.89
C PHE A 119 -26.79 0.78 -26.08
N ARG A 120 -27.04 -0.27 -26.87
CA ARG A 120 -26.23 -0.63 -28.06
C ARG A 120 -26.27 0.45 -29.16
N ALA A 121 -27.38 1.16 -29.33
CA ALA A 121 -27.45 2.26 -30.29
C ALA A 121 -26.67 3.48 -29.80
N LYS A 122 -26.84 3.84 -28.52
CA LYS A 122 -26.05 4.90 -27.86
C LYS A 122 -24.55 4.63 -27.90
N MET A 123 -24.15 3.39 -27.60
CA MET A 123 -22.75 2.94 -27.66
C MET A 123 -22.14 3.12 -29.05
N ARG A 124 -22.86 2.75 -30.12
CA ARG A 124 -22.38 2.94 -31.50
C ARG A 124 -22.16 4.40 -31.84
N VAL A 125 -23.03 5.29 -31.37
CA VAL A 125 -22.86 6.73 -31.55
C VAL A 125 -21.63 7.23 -30.78
N TYR A 126 -21.47 6.81 -29.53
CA TYR A 126 -20.32 7.14 -28.68
C TYR A 126 -18.98 6.68 -29.28
N GLN A 127 -18.90 5.41 -29.71
CA GLN A 127 -17.69 4.84 -30.33
C GLN A 127 -17.40 5.44 -31.72
N GLY A 128 -18.42 5.94 -32.40
CA GLY A 128 -18.28 6.63 -33.69
C GLY A 128 -17.68 8.03 -33.59
N LEU A 129 -17.63 8.63 -32.39
CA LEU A 129 -16.96 9.92 -32.20
C LEU A 129 -15.43 9.74 -32.22
N PRO A 130 -14.69 10.57 -32.97
CA PRO A 130 -13.23 10.51 -33.01
C PRO A 130 -12.62 10.78 -31.64
N GLU A 131 -11.49 10.14 -31.34
CA GLU A 131 -10.68 10.51 -30.18
C GLU A 131 -9.92 11.82 -30.47
N PRO A 132 -9.91 12.78 -29.54
CA PRO A 132 -9.17 14.02 -29.72
C PRO A 132 -7.67 13.73 -29.73
N ASN A 133 -6.96 14.21 -30.76
CA ASN A 133 -5.50 14.11 -30.83
C ASN A 133 -4.89 15.20 -29.93
N LEU A 134 -4.62 14.85 -28.68
CA LEU A 134 -4.03 15.76 -27.71
C LEU A 134 -2.50 15.58 -27.73
N PRO A 135 -1.73 16.69 -27.66
CA PRO A 135 -0.28 16.60 -27.58
C PRO A 135 0.12 15.86 -26.30
N ASP A 136 1.19 15.06 -26.38
CA ASP A 136 1.77 14.41 -25.22
C ASP A 136 2.24 15.49 -24.22
N PHE A 137 1.60 15.51 -23.05
CA PHE A 137 1.80 16.54 -22.03
C PHE A 137 3.21 16.50 -21.45
N GLU A 138 3.79 15.31 -21.29
CA GLU A 138 5.16 15.14 -20.81
C GLU A 138 6.16 15.81 -21.75
N THR A 139 6.03 15.54 -23.06
CA THR A 139 6.85 16.19 -24.09
C THR A 139 6.69 17.71 -24.09
N VAL A 140 5.47 18.22 -23.91
CA VAL A 140 5.22 19.68 -23.86
C VAL A 140 5.88 20.31 -22.64
N PHE A 141 5.75 19.66 -21.48
CA PHE A 141 6.24 20.19 -20.21
C PHE A 141 7.77 20.13 -20.12
N MET A 142 8.39 18.99 -20.46
CA MET A 142 9.85 18.84 -20.45
C MET A 142 10.51 19.81 -21.42
N ARG A 143 9.92 20.01 -22.59
CA ARG A 143 10.39 20.99 -23.56
C ARG A 143 10.35 22.41 -22.99
N ALA A 144 9.34 22.76 -22.22
CA ALA A 144 9.25 24.10 -21.66
C ALA A 144 10.24 24.33 -20.51
N ILE A 145 10.51 23.30 -19.69
CA ILE A 145 11.63 23.33 -18.73
C ILE A 145 12.96 23.52 -19.46
N GLU A 146 13.21 22.73 -20.51
CA GLU A 146 14.43 22.85 -21.32
C GLU A 146 14.55 24.24 -21.95
N GLU A 147 13.47 24.78 -22.49
CA GLU A 147 13.44 26.13 -23.06
C GLU A 147 13.73 27.21 -22.00
N ALA A 148 13.18 27.07 -20.78
CA ALA A 148 13.45 27.98 -19.66
C ALA A 148 14.93 27.90 -19.21
N LEU A 149 15.48 26.69 -19.10
CA LEU A 149 16.88 26.47 -18.74
C LEU A 149 17.84 27.00 -19.81
N GLN A 150 17.56 26.76 -21.10
CA GLN A 150 18.37 27.25 -22.22
C GLN A 150 18.34 28.77 -22.36
N GLN A 151 17.21 29.42 -22.02
CA GLN A 151 17.13 30.88 -21.97
C GLN A 151 18.01 31.45 -20.85
N GLY A 152 18.13 30.74 -19.72
CA GLY A 152 19.07 31.07 -18.65
C GLY A 152 20.54 30.99 -19.06
N GLU A 153 20.92 29.98 -19.85
CA GLU A 153 22.31 29.79 -20.29
C GLU A 153 22.79 30.77 -21.37
N LYS A 154 21.89 31.21 -22.27
CA LYS A 154 22.25 32.14 -23.37
C LYS A 154 22.47 33.58 -22.90
N SER A 155 22.07 33.88 -21.67
CA SER A 155 22.37 35.13 -21.02
C SER A 155 23.72 34.98 -20.30
N ASP A 156 24.78 35.63 -20.77
CA ASP A 156 26.09 35.66 -20.08
C ASP A 156 26.01 36.25 -18.65
N ALA A 157 24.86 36.79 -18.26
CA ALA A 157 24.53 37.04 -16.86
C ALA A 157 23.98 35.75 -16.25
N LYS A 158 24.53 35.31 -15.11
CA LYS A 158 23.93 34.34 -14.19
C LYS A 158 22.55 34.84 -13.73
N VAL A 159 21.55 34.75 -14.59
CA VAL A 159 20.15 35.07 -14.26
C VAL A 159 19.63 33.82 -13.59
N SER A 160 19.55 33.86 -12.26
CA SER A 160 18.75 32.90 -11.51
C SER A 160 17.30 33.04 -11.98
N ILE A 161 16.77 32.01 -12.63
CA ILE A 161 15.33 31.92 -12.90
C ILE A 161 14.63 31.99 -11.53
N SER A 162 13.73 32.96 -11.35
CA SER A 162 13.04 33.09 -10.08
C SER A 162 12.00 31.97 -9.93
N ALA A 163 11.69 31.56 -8.70
CA ALA A 163 10.61 30.59 -8.46
C ALA A 163 9.26 31.07 -9.05
N GLY A 164 9.03 32.40 -9.05
CA GLY A 164 7.85 33.02 -9.65
C GLY A 164 7.74 32.79 -11.16
N ASP A 165 8.84 32.90 -11.90
CA ASP A 165 8.86 32.67 -13.35
C ASP A 165 8.53 31.21 -13.71
N LEU A 166 9.05 30.26 -12.92
CA LEU A 166 8.75 28.84 -13.09
C LEU A 166 7.27 28.53 -12.81
N LEU A 167 6.70 29.12 -11.76
CA LEU A 167 5.28 28.97 -11.43
C LEU A 167 4.38 29.56 -12.51
N HIS A 168 4.71 30.75 -13.02
CA HIS A 168 3.94 31.37 -14.11
C HIS A 168 3.99 30.50 -15.36
N GLY A 169 5.19 30.05 -15.76
CA GLY A 169 5.38 29.18 -16.92
C GLY A 169 4.66 27.84 -16.77
N TRP A 170 4.70 27.24 -15.58
CA TRP A 170 3.93 26.02 -15.26
C TRP A 170 2.42 26.28 -15.36
N ALA A 171 1.92 27.35 -14.75
CA ALA A 171 0.49 27.68 -14.72
C ALA A 171 -0.05 27.88 -16.13
N ASP A 172 0.62 28.68 -16.96
CA ASP A 172 0.23 28.93 -18.36
C ASP A 172 0.15 27.63 -19.17
N GLN A 173 1.10 26.72 -18.99
CA GLN A 173 1.13 25.45 -19.72
C GLN A 173 0.03 24.49 -19.30
N VAL A 174 -0.18 24.34 -17.99
CA VAL A 174 -1.27 23.51 -17.45
C VAL A 174 -2.60 24.08 -17.90
N GLU A 175 -2.79 25.40 -17.79
CA GLU A 175 -4.02 26.05 -18.21
C GLU A 175 -4.25 25.91 -19.72
N ALA A 176 -3.21 26.09 -20.54
CA ALA A 176 -3.30 25.90 -21.98
C ALA A 176 -3.62 24.45 -22.34
N ALA A 177 -3.04 23.47 -21.64
CA ALA A 177 -3.31 22.06 -21.86
C ALA A 177 -4.75 21.68 -21.49
N ILE A 178 -5.21 22.09 -20.30
CA ILE A 178 -6.60 21.87 -19.85
C ILE A 178 -7.56 22.59 -20.81
N SER A 179 -7.34 23.87 -21.11
CA SER A 179 -8.22 24.64 -21.99
C SER A 179 -8.26 24.06 -23.40
N LYS A 180 -7.14 23.54 -23.91
CA LYS A 180 -7.10 22.86 -25.21
C LYS A 180 -7.88 21.54 -25.18
N ALA A 181 -7.77 20.78 -24.10
CA ALA A 181 -8.55 19.57 -23.92
C ALA A 181 -10.06 19.88 -23.82
N GLU A 182 -10.45 20.84 -22.98
CA GLU A 182 -11.84 21.27 -22.76
C GLU A 182 -12.48 21.94 -24.00
N SER A 183 -11.71 22.78 -24.71
CA SER A 183 -12.20 23.44 -25.94
C SER A 183 -12.43 22.46 -27.08
N THR A 184 -11.92 21.23 -26.96
CA THR A 184 -12.21 20.18 -27.93
C THR A 184 -13.65 19.69 -27.72
N VAL A 185 -14.56 20.13 -28.59
CA VAL A 185 -15.99 19.82 -28.51
C VAL A 185 -16.25 18.31 -28.49
N PHE A 186 -15.36 17.52 -29.12
CA PHE A 186 -15.40 16.06 -29.06
C PHE A 186 -15.20 15.48 -27.65
N LEU A 187 -14.25 16.02 -26.87
CA LEU A 187 -13.96 15.51 -25.54
C LEU A 187 -15.14 15.76 -24.60
N ALA A 188 -15.70 16.98 -24.62
CA ALA A 188 -16.87 17.33 -23.82
C ALA A 188 -18.07 16.41 -24.13
N ALA A 189 -18.34 16.17 -25.42
CA ALA A 189 -19.41 15.28 -25.85
C ALA A 189 -19.17 13.83 -25.42
N LYS A 190 -17.95 13.31 -25.58
CA LYS A 190 -17.61 11.96 -25.14
C LYS A 190 -17.71 11.81 -23.64
N THR A 191 -17.26 12.77 -22.86
CA THR A 191 -17.37 12.73 -21.40
C THR A 191 -18.84 12.68 -20.97
N LEU A 192 -19.70 13.51 -21.55
CA LEU A 192 -21.14 13.50 -21.29
C LEU A 192 -21.80 12.16 -21.66
N MET A 193 -21.56 11.67 -22.89
CA MET A 193 -22.10 10.40 -23.36
C MET A 193 -21.61 9.23 -22.52
N ARG A 194 -20.33 9.23 -22.14
CA ARG A 194 -19.73 8.22 -21.27
C ARG A 194 -20.41 8.19 -19.91
N SER A 195 -20.62 9.35 -19.27
CA SER A 195 -21.31 9.42 -17.98
C SER A 195 -22.69 8.76 -18.04
N ARG A 196 -23.49 9.12 -19.05
CA ARG A 196 -24.83 8.54 -19.26
C ARG A 196 -24.79 7.04 -19.56
N LEU A 197 -23.83 6.59 -20.38
CA LEU A 197 -23.63 5.17 -20.64
C LEU A 197 -23.25 4.40 -19.37
N VAL A 198 -22.44 4.99 -18.48
CA VAL A 198 -22.07 4.36 -17.21
C VAL A 198 -23.28 4.24 -16.29
N GLU A 199 -24.11 5.28 -16.20
CA GLU A 199 -25.37 5.25 -15.44
C GLU A 199 -26.31 4.14 -15.97
N GLU A 200 -26.55 4.10 -17.29
CA GLU A 200 -27.35 3.05 -17.92
C GLU A 200 -26.73 1.65 -17.75
N ALA A 201 -25.41 1.55 -17.79
CA ALA A 201 -24.72 0.29 -17.54
C ALA A 201 -24.92 -0.19 -16.11
N GLN A 202 -25.02 0.69 -15.11
CA GLN A 202 -25.28 0.31 -13.72
C GLN A 202 -26.70 -0.22 -13.50
N GLU A 203 -27.65 0.16 -14.35
CA GLU A 203 -29.05 -0.29 -14.31
C GLU A 203 -29.26 -1.69 -14.91
N LEU A 204 -28.25 -2.27 -15.59
CA LEU A 204 -28.37 -3.63 -16.15
C LEU A 204 -28.50 -4.68 -15.03
N ASP A 205 -29.31 -5.71 -15.28
CA ASP A 205 -29.72 -6.69 -14.27
C ASP A 205 -28.54 -7.54 -13.77
N THR A 206 -27.73 -8.07 -14.68
CA THR A 206 -26.67 -9.04 -14.34
C THR A 206 -25.30 -8.38 -14.22
N LEU A 207 -24.45 -8.91 -13.33
CA LEU A 207 -23.07 -8.44 -13.22
C LEU A 207 -22.30 -8.58 -14.53
N GLU A 208 -22.52 -9.66 -15.28
CA GLU A 208 -21.88 -9.91 -16.56
C GLU A 208 -22.23 -8.81 -17.58
N GLU A 209 -23.51 -8.45 -17.71
CA GLU A 209 -23.94 -7.36 -18.59
C GLU A 209 -23.33 -6.02 -18.18
N ARG A 210 -23.31 -5.70 -16.87
CA ARG A 210 -22.66 -4.49 -16.34
C ARG A 210 -21.18 -4.44 -16.70
N VAL A 211 -20.47 -5.56 -16.50
CA VAL A 211 -19.03 -5.67 -16.79
C VAL A 211 -18.74 -5.53 -18.28
N GLU A 212 -19.47 -6.24 -19.15
CA GLU A 212 -19.27 -6.15 -20.60
C GLU A 212 -19.63 -4.75 -21.12
N ALA A 213 -20.69 -4.13 -20.60
CA ALA A 213 -21.01 -2.72 -20.89
C ALA A 213 -19.85 -1.79 -20.53
N LEU A 214 -19.28 -1.90 -19.32
CA LEU A 214 -18.13 -1.08 -18.90
C LEU A 214 -16.89 -1.32 -19.77
N ARG A 215 -16.66 -2.55 -20.24
CA ARG A 215 -15.57 -2.85 -21.18
C ARG A 215 -15.76 -2.21 -22.55
N GLU A 216 -17.00 -2.07 -23.00
CA GLU A 216 -17.33 -1.40 -24.26
C GLU A 216 -17.28 0.14 -24.13
N ILE A 217 -17.60 0.67 -22.95
CA ILE A 217 -17.58 2.11 -22.64
C ILE A 217 -16.14 2.61 -22.51
N PHE A 218 -15.32 1.96 -21.68
CA PHE A 218 -13.98 2.43 -21.38
C PHE A 218 -12.94 1.78 -22.28
N PRO A 219 -11.95 2.53 -22.80
CA PRO A 219 -10.79 1.94 -23.45
C PRO A 219 -10.00 1.07 -22.48
N ALA A 220 -8.96 0.38 -22.96
CA ALA A 220 -8.07 -0.38 -22.10
C ALA A 220 -7.24 0.54 -21.20
N SER A 221 -7.81 0.92 -20.06
CA SER A 221 -7.27 1.94 -19.16
C SER A 221 -7.43 1.57 -17.68
N VAL A 222 -6.80 2.36 -16.81
CA VAL A 222 -6.92 2.21 -15.35
C VAL A 222 -8.35 2.50 -14.90
N GLU A 223 -9.03 3.48 -15.50
CA GLU A 223 -10.45 3.79 -15.23
C GLU A 223 -11.34 2.58 -15.49
N ARG A 224 -11.11 1.86 -16.59
CA ARG A 224 -11.86 0.64 -16.90
C ARG A 224 -11.68 -0.40 -15.81
N ASN A 225 -10.45 -0.68 -15.44
CA ASN A 225 -10.13 -1.72 -14.46
C ASN A 225 -10.72 -1.37 -13.09
N GLN A 226 -10.62 -0.10 -12.67
CA GLN A 226 -11.22 0.37 -11.42
C GLN A 226 -12.75 0.31 -11.43
N ALA A 227 -13.38 0.78 -12.52
CA ALA A 227 -14.83 0.74 -12.64
C ALA A 227 -15.38 -0.70 -12.60
N ILE A 228 -14.70 -1.62 -13.30
CA ILE A 228 -15.04 -3.05 -13.29
C ILE A 228 -14.82 -3.66 -11.91
N SER A 229 -13.67 -3.43 -11.28
CA SER A 229 -13.41 -4.00 -9.96
C SER A 229 -14.42 -3.50 -8.93
N ALA A 230 -14.73 -2.20 -8.94
CA ALA A 230 -15.75 -1.65 -8.06
C ALA A 230 -17.12 -2.34 -8.23
N GLN A 231 -17.51 -2.72 -9.45
CA GLN A 231 -18.75 -3.49 -9.68
C GLN A 231 -18.66 -4.93 -9.16
N VAL A 232 -17.52 -5.60 -9.34
CA VAL A 232 -17.29 -6.96 -8.83
C VAL A 232 -17.29 -6.96 -7.29
N ASP A 233 -16.56 -6.04 -6.68
CA ASP A 233 -16.45 -5.91 -5.23
C ASP A 233 -17.79 -5.52 -4.61
N ALA A 234 -18.53 -4.58 -5.21
CA ALA A 234 -19.89 -4.24 -4.78
C ALA A 234 -20.89 -5.40 -4.94
N HIS A 235 -20.69 -6.29 -5.92
CA HIS A 235 -21.50 -7.49 -6.06
C HIS A 235 -21.21 -8.49 -4.94
N LEU A 236 -19.94 -8.71 -4.60
CA LEU A 236 -19.50 -9.64 -3.55
C LEU A 236 -19.75 -9.12 -2.13
N ALA A 237 -19.82 -7.81 -1.95
CA ALA A 237 -20.19 -7.19 -0.67
C ALA A 237 -21.65 -7.51 -0.27
N LYS A 238 -22.50 -7.93 -1.23
CA LYS A 238 -23.84 -8.44 -0.93
C LYS A 238 -23.71 -9.88 -0.41
N SER A 239 -24.25 -10.15 0.79
CA SER A 239 -24.15 -11.47 1.42
C SER A 239 -24.61 -12.59 0.47
N ASP A 240 -23.88 -13.71 0.48
CA ASP A 240 -24.12 -14.92 -0.33
C ASP A 240 -23.91 -14.80 -1.84
N LYS A 241 -23.33 -13.70 -2.35
CA LYS A 241 -23.02 -13.58 -3.77
C LYS A 241 -21.68 -14.21 -4.13
N TYR A 242 -21.65 -14.77 -5.33
CA TYR A 242 -20.50 -15.42 -5.93
C TYR A 242 -20.40 -14.97 -7.39
N VAL A 243 -19.17 -14.78 -7.87
CA VAL A 243 -18.87 -14.37 -9.24
C VAL A 243 -18.31 -15.58 -10.01
N PRO A 244 -18.88 -15.92 -11.19
CA PRO A 244 -18.40 -17.05 -11.98
C PRO A 244 -16.93 -16.89 -12.42
N ALA A 245 -16.14 -17.95 -12.33
CA ALA A 245 -14.73 -17.95 -12.70
C ALA A 245 -14.49 -17.55 -14.17
N HIS A 246 -15.36 -17.98 -15.09
CA HIS A 246 -15.25 -17.62 -16.51
C HIS A 246 -15.44 -16.11 -16.77
N LEU A 247 -16.17 -15.40 -15.90
CA LEU A 247 -16.25 -13.94 -15.95
C LEU A 247 -14.93 -13.34 -15.45
N MET A 248 -14.39 -13.84 -14.34
CA MET A 248 -13.09 -13.39 -13.80
C MET A 248 -11.93 -13.60 -14.78
N GLU A 249 -11.89 -14.72 -15.51
CA GLU A 249 -10.88 -14.96 -16.57
C GLU A 249 -10.95 -13.94 -17.70
N ARG A 250 -12.16 -13.48 -18.06
CA ARG A 250 -12.35 -12.42 -19.04
C ARG A 250 -11.87 -11.06 -18.55
N LEU A 251 -11.79 -10.86 -17.23
CA LEU A 251 -11.35 -9.63 -16.58
C LEU A 251 -9.83 -9.52 -16.44
N ARG A 252 -9.06 -10.33 -17.17
CA ARG A 252 -7.60 -10.23 -17.16
C ARG A 252 -7.16 -8.80 -17.48
N PRO A 253 -6.34 -8.15 -16.62
CA PRO A 253 -5.70 -6.90 -16.97
C PRO A 253 -4.94 -7.10 -18.27
N GLN A 254 -5.37 -6.41 -19.35
CA GLN A 254 -4.87 -6.74 -20.69
C GLN A 254 -3.41 -6.31 -20.88
N HIS A 255 -2.90 -5.31 -20.17
CA HIS A 255 -1.48 -5.01 -19.96
C HIS A 255 -1.38 -4.12 -18.70
N PRO A 256 -0.26 -4.12 -17.96
CA PRO A 256 -0.04 -3.19 -16.84
C PRO A 256 0.18 -1.71 -17.28
N GLU A 257 0.14 -1.40 -18.59
CA GLU A 257 0.50 -0.07 -19.11
C GLU A 257 -0.68 0.91 -19.21
N THR A 258 -0.84 1.66 -18.11
CA THR A 258 -0.66 3.13 -18.00
C THR A 258 -1.48 4.13 -18.81
N SER A 259 -2.26 3.77 -19.84
CA SER A 259 -3.01 4.84 -20.53
C SER A 259 -4.19 5.32 -19.69
N ALA A 260 -3.96 6.32 -18.84
CA ALA A 260 -5.02 7.12 -18.25
C ALA A 260 -5.71 7.94 -19.35
N ASN A 261 -6.94 8.37 -19.11
CA ASN A 261 -7.57 9.34 -19.99
C ASN A 261 -6.74 10.65 -20.00
N VAL A 262 -6.86 11.44 -21.08
CA VAL A 262 -5.97 12.59 -21.28
C VAL A 262 -6.07 13.63 -20.17
N LEU A 263 -7.25 13.89 -19.61
CA LEU A 263 -7.40 14.84 -18.51
C LEU A 263 -6.71 14.32 -17.24
N THR A 264 -6.80 13.02 -16.99
CA THR A 264 -6.10 12.35 -15.89
C THR A 264 -4.59 12.38 -16.09
N SER A 265 -4.08 12.15 -17.31
CA SER A 265 -2.65 12.32 -17.62
C SER A 265 -2.16 13.76 -17.45
N ILE A 266 -2.96 14.76 -17.86
CA ILE A 266 -2.65 16.19 -17.64
C ILE A 266 -2.58 16.48 -16.13
N LEU A 267 -3.54 15.98 -15.33
CA LEU A 267 -3.50 16.16 -13.88
C LEU A 267 -2.27 15.50 -13.24
N ILE A 268 -1.95 14.27 -13.64
CA ILE A 268 -0.74 13.57 -13.15
C ILE A 268 0.50 14.40 -13.45
N GLY A 269 0.68 14.85 -14.69
CA GLY A 269 1.81 15.70 -15.07
C GLY A 269 1.83 17.04 -14.34
N ALA A 270 0.69 17.74 -14.27
CA ALA A 270 0.59 19.03 -13.61
C ALA A 270 0.99 18.95 -12.13
N ILE A 271 0.55 17.92 -11.41
CA ILE A 271 0.90 17.69 -10.00
C ILE A 271 2.36 17.23 -9.86
N ALA A 272 2.80 16.27 -10.70
CA ALA A 272 4.14 15.70 -10.62
C ALA A 272 5.25 16.74 -10.77
N PHE A 273 4.98 17.77 -11.58
CA PHE A 273 5.92 18.82 -11.91
C PHE A 273 5.54 20.20 -11.36
N PHE A 274 4.69 20.25 -10.32
CA PHE A 274 4.38 21.50 -9.66
C PHE A 274 5.65 22.11 -9.03
N PRO A 275 6.05 23.34 -9.40
CA PRO A 275 7.31 23.93 -8.91
C PRO A 275 7.20 24.49 -7.48
N GLY A 276 6.04 24.38 -6.84
CA GLY A 276 5.78 24.85 -5.48
C GLY A 276 5.69 23.73 -4.43
N PRO A 277 5.21 24.06 -3.21
CA PRO A 277 5.00 23.08 -2.14
C PRO A 277 3.89 22.08 -2.52
N VAL A 278 4.28 20.86 -2.93
CA VAL A 278 3.35 19.81 -3.40
C VAL A 278 2.32 19.42 -2.33
N ASN A 279 2.69 19.45 -1.04
CA ASN A 279 1.79 19.20 0.08
C ASN A 279 0.59 20.18 0.07
N LYS A 280 0.84 21.49 -0.12
CA LYS A 280 -0.21 22.51 -0.22
C LYS A 280 -1.10 22.31 -1.43
N LEU A 281 -0.53 21.93 -2.59
CA LEU A 281 -1.31 21.59 -3.79
C LEU A 281 -2.22 20.38 -3.53
N ILE A 282 -1.70 19.32 -2.91
CA ILE A 282 -2.48 18.12 -2.59
C ILE A 282 -3.59 18.45 -1.60
N HIS A 283 -3.29 19.22 -0.55
CA HIS A 283 -4.32 19.69 0.38
C HIS A 283 -5.41 20.48 -0.33
N PHE A 284 -5.04 21.40 -1.23
CA PHE A 284 -6.00 22.17 -2.02
C PHE A 284 -6.87 21.26 -2.90
N LEU A 285 -6.29 20.25 -3.55
CA LEU A 285 -7.02 19.31 -4.42
C LEU A 285 -7.95 18.36 -3.64
N ASP A 286 -7.51 17.86 -2.48
CA ASP A 286 -8.24 16.88 -1.67
C ASP A 286 -9.23 17.51 -0.68
N GLN A 287 -9.26 18.84 -0.55
CA GLN A 287 -10.31 19.51 0.22
C GLN A 287 -11.68 19.26 -0.43
N PRO A 288 -12.74 19.00 0.38
CA PRO A 288 -14.11 19.01 -0.14
C PRO A 288 -14.39 20.36 -0.80
N ALA A 289 -15.37 20.41 -1.71
CA ALA A 289 -15.67 21.60 -2.50
C ALA A 289 -15.69 22.85 -1.60
N ILE A 290 -14.69 23.72 -1.76
CA ILE A 290 -14.51 24.89 -0.92
C ILE A 290 -15.66 25.84 -1.25
N GLU A 291 -16.64 25.92 -0.35
CA GLU A 291 -17.89 26.64 -0.59
C GLU A 291 -17.66 28.15 -0.74
N SER A 292 -16.61 28.69 -0.11
CA SER A 292 -16.28 30.11 -0.18
C SER A 292 -15.11 30.42 -1.13
N GLU A 293 -15.28 31.45 -1.97
CA GLU A 293 -14.20 32.01 -2.79
C GLU A 293 -13.07 32.59 -1.91
N HIS A 294 -13.39 32.99 -0.69
CA HIS A 294 -12.45 33.53 0.29
C HIS A 294 -11.44 32.50 0.79
N GLU A 295 -11.88 31.29 1.17
CA GLU A 295 -10.98 30.21 1.60
C GLU A 295 -10.05 29.77 0.47
N ARG A 296 -10.54 29.73 -0.79
CA ARG A 296 -9.69 29.46 -1.95
C ARG A 296 -8.59 30.51 -2.09
N ALA A 297 -8.95 31.78 -2.00
CA ALA A 297 -7.99 32.88 -2.07
C ALA A 297 -6.95 32.81 -0.94
N ILE A 298 -7.34 32.38 0.27
CA ILE A 298 -6.41 32.18 1.40
C ILE A 298 -5.39 31.09 1.08
N VAL A 299 -5.83 29.91 0.65
CA VAL A 299 -4.91 28.79 0.35
C VAL A 299 -3.96 29.13 -0.80
N ILE A 300 -4.46 29.80 -1.83
CA ILE A 300 -3.65 30.20 -2.99
C ILE A 300 -2.64 31.27 -2.58
N LYS A 301 -3.07 32.21 -1.73
CA LYS A 301 -2.17 33.20 -1.13
C LYS A 301 -1.09 32.53 -0.27
N GLU A 302 -1.42 31.54 0.55
CA GLU A 302 -0.41 30.79 1.32
C GLU A 302 0.63 30.12 0.42
N ILE A 303 0.19 29.47 -0.66
CA ILE A 303 1.10 28.86 -1.66
C ILE A 303 2.05 29.91 -2.23
N VAL A 304 1.53 31.09 -2.60
CA VAL A 304 2.34 32.20 -3.14
C VAL A 304 3.28 32.78 -2.09
N ASP A 305 2.80 32.97 -0.85
CA ASP A 305 3.58 33.54 0.25
C ASP A 305 4.74 32.61 0.66
N ASP A 306 4.53 31.30 0.75
CA ASP A 306 5.59 30.31 1.05
C ASP A 306 6.69 30.30 -0.02
N LEU A 307 6.30 30.49 -1.28
CA LEU A 307 7.22 30.57 -2.40
C LEU A 307 8.05 31.86 -2.37
N ASN A 308 7.41 32.98 -2.01
CA ASN A 308 8.10 34.25 -1.81
C ASN A 308 9.07 34.21 -0.61
N ILE A 309 8.70 33.57 0.50
CA ILE A 309 9.57 33.38 1.67
C ILE A 309 10.78 32.52 1.30
N THR A 310 10.57 31.44 0.56
CA THR A 310 11.64 30.55 0.10
C THR A 310 12.63 31.31 -0.79
N ALA A 311 12.14 32.14 -1.71
CA ALA A 311 12.99 32.98 -2.56
C ALA A 311 13.77 34.04 -1.75
N GLN A 312 13.15 34.68 -0.76
CA GLN A 312 13.83 35.67 0.10
C GLN A 312 14.91 35.04 0.99
N GLN A 313 14.66 33.84 1.54
CA GLN A 313 15.64 33.12 2.34
C GLN A 313 16.86 32.68 1.50
N GLN A 314 16.67 32.38 0.21
CA GLN A 314 17.75 32.05 -0.73
C GLN A 314 18.66 33.26 -0.99
N ASP A 315 18.10 34.45 -1.21
CA ASP A 315 18.87 35.68 -1.43
C ASP A 315 19.71 36.07 -0.20
N LEU A 316 19.18 35.87 1.01
CA LEU A 316 19.89 36.12 2.25
C LEU A 316 21.02 35.08 2.50
N GLY A 317 20.78 33.80 2.18
CA GLY A 317 21.78 32.74 2.32
C GLY A 317 22.96 32.87 1.35
N ALA A 318 22.70 33.24 0.10
CA ALA A 318 23.74 33.47 -0.92
C ALA A 318 24.64 34.67 -0.55
N SER A 319 24.07 35.71 0.06
CA SER A 319 24.83 36.88 0.52
C SER A 319 25.68 36.59 1.76
N ALA A 320 25.31 35.62 2.60
CA ALA A 320 26.08 35.22 3.78
C ALA A 320 27.27 34.30 3.43
N ALA A 321 27.12 33.42 2.42
CA ALA A 321 28.18 32.50 2.00
C ALA A 321 29.34 33.20 1.26
N SER A 322 29.12 34.37 0.68
CA SER A 322 30.17 35.13 -0.04
C SER A 322 31.07 35.98 0.87
N GLY A 323 30.86 35.96 2.20
CA GLY A 323 31.46 36.91 3.14
C GLY A 323 32.78 36.49 3.80
N LYS A 324 33.40 35.35 3.45
CA LYS A 324 34.56 34.84 4.22
C LYS A 324 35.96 35.08 3.66
N ASP A 325 36.15 35.50 2.41
CA ASP A 325 37.50 35.81 1.88
C ASP A 325 37.47 36.86 0.74
N ALA A 326 37.09 38.11 1.05
CA ALA A 326 37.26 39.21 0.09
C ALA A 326 37.81 40.46 0.77
N THR A 327 39.00 40.85 0.34
CA THR A 327 39.62 42.16 0.56
C THR A 327 38.70 43.29 0.07
N PRO A 328 38.79 44.50 0.65
CA PRO A 328 37.88 45.59 0.36
C PRO A 328 38.16 46.17 -1.04
N VAL A 329 37.49 45.63 -2.06
CA VAL A 329 37.47 46.19 -3.42
C VAL A 329 36.31 47.17 -3.52
N GLN A 330 36.62 48.34 -4.10
CA GLN A 330 35.72 49.48 -4.28
C GLN A 330 34.37 49.07 -4.89
N THR A 331 33.31 49.56 -4.25
CA THR A 331 31.90 49.42 -4.62
C THR A 331 31.65 49.79 -6.08
N PRO A 332 31.24 48.84 -6.95
CA PRO A 332 30.61 49.19 -8.21
C PRO A 332 29.24 49.78 -7.92
N SER A 333 28.86 50.75 -8.75
CA SER A 333 27.58 51.45 -8.75
C SER A 333 26.38 50.56 -8.37
N LEU A 334 25.60 51.04 -7.40
CA LEU A 334 24.25 50.56 -7.08
C LEU A 334 23.42 50.42 -8.36
N ARG A 335 23.40 49.21 -8.95
CA ARG A 335 22.38 48.82 -9.91
C ARG A 335 21.05 48.98 -9.18
N ARG A 336 20.20 49.85 -9.73
CA ARG A 336 18.85 50.13 -9.23
C ARG A 336 18.16 48.81 -8.93
N ARG A 337 17.89 48.54 -7.64
CA ARG A 337 16.94 47.50 -7.25
C ARG A 337 15.66 47.75 -8.04
N PRO A 338 15.02 46.71 -8.60
CA PRO A 338 13.72 46.86 -9.25
C PRO A 338 12.82 47.63 -8.29
N THR A 339 12.26 48.75 -8.77
CA THR A 339 11.32 49.56 -8.01
C THR A 339 10.18 48.65 -7.57
N GLY A 340 9.87 48.59 -6.27
CA GLY A 340 8.90 47.64 -5.67
C GLY A 340 7.52 47.60 -6.33
N ARG A 341 7.17 48.62 -7.13
CA ARG A 341 5.98 48.62 -7.97
C ARG A 341 5.94 47.52 -9.05
N ARG A 342 7.07 47.19 -9.69
CA ARG A 342 7.12 46.09 -10.67
C ARG A 342 6.93 44.73 -10.02
N LEU A 343 7.57 44.51 -8.87
CA LEU A 343 7.41 43.28 -8.09
C LEU A 343 5.95 43.05 -7.64
N LEU A 344 5.22 44.12 -7.31
CA LEU A 344 3.80 44.04 -6.96
C LEU A 344 2.89 43.78 -8.18
N GLU A 345 3.20 44.37 -9.33
CA GLU A 345 2.46 44.13 -10.58
C GLU A 345 2.68 42.68 -11.07
N ASP A 346 3.91 42.19 -11.04
CA ASP A 346 4.28 40.82 -11.44
C ASP A 346 3.66 39.78 -10.48
N ALA A 347 3.61 40.07 -9.18
CA ALA A 347 2.96 39.20 -8.19
C ALA A 347 1.45 39.07 -8.42
N GLY A 348 0.76 40.17 -8.80
CA GLY A 348 -0.68 40.14 -9.10
C GLY A 348 -1.02 39.33 -10.36
N ILE A 349 -0.17 39.42 -11.39
CA ILE A 349 -0.32 38.62 -12.63
C ILE A 349 -0.13 37.13 -12.32
N LEU A 350 0.95 36.79 -11.60
CA LEU A 350 1.23 35.41 -11.18
C LEU A 350 0.08 34.84 -10.34
N GLN A 351 -0.41 35.59 -9.36
CA GLN A 351 -1.52 35.17 -8.51
C GLN A 351 -2.76 34.85 -9.36
N THR A 352 -3.14 35.73 -10.28
CA THR A 352 -4.32 35.54 -11.15
C THR A 352 -4.19 34.30 -12.03
N ALA A 353 -3.01 34.08 -12.63
CA ALA A 353 -2.74 32.91 -13.47
C ALA A 353 -2.79 31.61 -12.66
N LEU A 354 -2.20 31.62 -11.46
CA LEU A 354 -2.20 30.48 -10.56
C LEU A 354 -3.62 30.16 -10.05
N GLU A 355 -4.38 31.16 -9.63
CA GLU A 355 -5.77 30.99 -9.16
C GLU A 355 -6.65 30.33 -10.21
N LYS A 356 -6.55 30.80 -11.45
CA LYS A 356 -7.29 30.26 -12.59
C LYS A 356 -6.90 28.81 -12.90
N THR A 357 -5.60 28.52 -12.90
CA THR A 357 -5.08 27.17 -13.18
C THR A 357 -5.47 26.18 -12.09
N LEU A 358 -5.26 26.53 -10.83
CA LEU A 358 -5.61 25.70 -9.68
C LEU A 358 -7.11 25.45 -9.61
N SER A 359 -7.94 26.45 -9.90
CA SER A 359 -9.40 26.28 -9.95
C SER A 359 -9.83 25.23 -10.99
N LYS A 360 -9.22 25.25 -12.18
CA LYS A 360 -9.48 24.24 -13.22
C LYS A 360 -9.00 22.85 -12.83
N MET A 361 -7.80 22.75 -12.27
CA MET A 361 -7.27 21.48 -11.76
C MET A 361 -8.19 20.91 -10.68
N LYS A 362 -8.68 21.74 -9.75
CA LYS A 362 -9.59 21.32 -8.69
C LYS A 362 -10.90 20.77 -9.26
N GLN A 363 -11.48 21.47 -10.22
CA GLN A 363 -12.70 21.02 -10.90
C GLN A 363 -12.50 19.64 -11.55
N LEU A 364 -11.45 19.49 -12.36
CA LEU A 364 -11.13 18.22 -13.01
C LEU A 364 -10.85 17.11 -11.99
N PHE A 365 -10.17 17.43 -10.90
CA PHE A 365 -9.87 16.49 -9.84
C PHE A 365 -11.15 16.07 -9.10
N ASP A 366 -12.06 16.99 -8.83
CA ASP A 366 -13.33 16.74 -8.14
C ASP A 366 -14.27 15.82 -8.93
N ASP A 367 -14.22 15.89 -10.25
CA ASP A 367 -14.97 15.01 -11.16
C ASP A 367 -14.45 13.55 -11.16
N LEU A 368 -13.28 13.29 -10.57
CA LEU A 368 -12.73 11.93 -10.45
C LEU A 368 -13.37 11.15 -9.31
N THR A 369 -13.50 9.84 -9.50
CA THR A 369 -13.88 8.92 -8.41
C THR A 369 -12.80 8.88 -7.32
N PRO A 370 -13.12 8.53 -6.06
CA PRO A 370 -12.11 8.45 -4.99
C PRO A 370 -10.90 7.55 -5.30
N ALA A 371 -11.13 6.43 -5.99
CA ALA A 371 -10.06 5.52 -6.43
C ALA A 371 -9.17 6.15 -7.49
N MET A 372 -9.74 6.94 -8.40
CA MET A 372 -9.00 7.65 -9.44
C MET A 372 -8.25 8.86 -8.89
N LYS A 373 -8.83 9.60 -7.92
CA LYS A 373 -8.12 10.64 -7.15
C LYS A 373 -6.86 10.08 -6.50
N THR A 374 -6.99 8.95 -5.82
CA THR A 374 -5.86 8.27 -5.17
C THR A 374 -4.83 7.82 -6.21
N PHE A 375 -5.26 7.21 -7.32
CA PHE A 375 -4.35 6.83 -8.42
C PHE A 375 -3.58 8.02 -9.00
N VAL A 376 -4.26 9.13 -9.30
CA VAL A 376 -3.63 10.35 -9.84
C VAL A 376 -2.56 10.88 -8.90
N LEU A 377 -2.88 11.00 -7.60
CA LEU A 377 -1.94 11.49 -6.61
C LEU A 377 -0.75 10.53 -6.43
N THR A 378 -1.00 9.23 -6.39
CA THR A 378 0.06 8.22 -6.29
C THR A 378 0.98 8.25 -7.51
N GLN A 379 0.44 8.30 -8.73
CA GLN A 379 1.26 8.37 -9.94
C GLN A 379 2.04 9.68 -10.01
N ALA A 380 1.41 10.80 -9.67
CA ALA A 380 2.07 12.10 -9.66
C ALA A 380 3.25 12.14 -8.68
N LEU A 381 3.04 11.71 -7.44
CA LEU A 381 4.09 11.65 -6.42
C LEU A 381 5.19 10.64 -6.76
N ASN A 382 4.85 9.47 -7.31
CA ASN A 382 5.85 8.51 -7.78
C ASN A 382 6.71 9.10 -8.89
N THR A 383 6.08 9.82 -9.82
CA THR A 383 6.78 10.52 -10.91
C THR A 383 7.68 11.61 -10.34
N THR A 384 7.18 12.39 -9.37
CA THR A 384 7.99 13.37 -8.64
C THR A 384 9.21 12.69 -8.04
N ILE A 385 9.03 11.72 -7.12
CA ILE A 385 10.11 11.04 -6.39
C ILE A 385 11.16 10.43 -7.32
N SER A 386 10.72 9.72 -8.37
CA SER A 386 11.63 9.09 -9.35
C SER A 386 12.46 10.12 -10.11
N ASN A 387 11.91 11.30 -10.35
CA ASN A 387 12.59 12.38 -11.06
C ASN A 387 13.42 13.28 -10.13
N LEU A 388 13.15 13.34 -8.82
CA LEU A 388 13.83 14.24 -7.87
C LEU A 388 15.36 14.07 -7.88
N GLN A 389 15.85 12.84 -8.09
CA GLN A 389 17.29 12.53 -8.12
C GLN A 389 17.98 13.08 -9.38
N ASN A 390 17.23 13.23 -10.48
CA ASN A 390 17.76 13.65 -11.78
C ASN A 390 17.46 15.12 -12.11
N MET A 391 16.62 15.78 -11.31
CA MET A 391 16.26 17.18 -11.55
C MET A 391 17.41 18.14 -11.17
N PRO A 392 17.67 19.18 -11.99
CA PRO A 392 18.66 20.20 -11.68
C PRO A 392 18.26 20.97 -10.42
N ARG A 393 19.27 21.44 -9.66
CA ARG A 393 19.04 22.28 -8.48
C ARG A 393 18.43 23.61 -8.91
N VAL A 394 17.32 24.01 -8.29
CA VAL A 394 16.69 25.31 -8.50
C VAL A 394 16.99 26.19 -7.28
N GLY A 395 17.65 27.33 -7.49
CA GLY A 395 18.03 28.22 -6.38
C GLY A 395 19.02 27.61 -5.37
N GLY A 396 19.81 26.61 -5.77
CA GLY A 396 20.80 25.93 -4.92
C GLY A 396 20.26 24.82 -4.02
N VAL A 397 18.93 24.66 -3.95
CA VAL A 397 18.24 23.59 -3.23
C VAL A 397 17.91 22.48 -4.23
N SER A 398 18.22 21.23 -3.92
CA SER A 398 17.76 20.12 -4.77
C SER A 398 16.27 19.84 -4.50
N PRO A 399 15.47 19.45 -5.51
CA PRO A 399 14.11 19.00 -5.28
C PRO A 399 14.03 17.88 -4.22
N TYR A 400 15.08 17.04 -4.12
CA TYR A 400 15.23 16.06 -3.05
C TYR A 400 15.28 16.69 -1.64
N ASP A 401 15.95 17.84 -1.46
CA ASP A 401 15.98 18.53 -0.16
C ASP A 401 14.59 19.04 0.25
N LEU A 402 13.77 19.49 -0.71
CA LEU A 402 12.39 19.90 -0.45
C LEU A 402 11.54 18.69 -0.02
N TYR A 403 11.76 17.55 -0.65
CA TYR A 403 11.11 16.30 -0.28
C TYR A 403 11.52 15.82 1.12
N VAL A 404 12.81 15.85 1.46
CA VAL A 404 13.29 15.53 2.82
C VAL A 404 12.69 16.49 3.86
N ARG A 405 12.53 17.77 3.53
CA ARG A 405 11.84 18.74 4.41
C ARG A 405 10.35 18.44 4.56
N ALA A 406 9.67 18.01 3.50
CA ALA A 406 8.28 17.58 3.59
C ALA A 406 8.14 16.36 4.51
N ILE A 407 9.04 15.39 4.42
CA ILE A 407 9.10 14.27 5.38
C ILE A 407 9.33 14.78 6.80
N GLU A 408 10.30 15.67 6.99
CA GLU A 408 10.62 16.20 8.31
C GLU A 408 9.43 16.94 8.95
N ASN A 409 8.73 17.76 8.18
CA ASN A 409 7.66 18.61 8.68
C ASN A 409 6.32 17.88 8.76
N ASP A 410 5.96 17.12 7.72
CA ASP A 410 4.63 16.56 7.53
C ASP A 410 4.53 15.11 8.04
N LEU A 411 5.65 14.37 8.09
CA LEU A 411 5.69 12.99 8.61
C LEU A 411 6.28 12.92 10.02
N ILE A 412 7.50 13.43 10.23
CA ILE A 412 8.22 13.32 11.50
C ILE A 412 7.77 14.39 12.50
N GLY A 413 7.44 15.59 12.02
CA GLY A 413 7.02 16.73 12.82
C GLY A 413 5.85 16.43 13.77
N PRO A 414 4.77 15.74 13.31
CA PRO A 414 3.69 15.30 14.18
C PRO A 414 4.15 14.30 15.26
N LEU A 415 4.99 13.33 14.91
CA LEU A 415 5.50 12.30 15.83
C LEU A 415 6.41 12.89 16.92
N ARG A 416 7.22 13.90 16.57
CA ARG A 416 8.16 14.55 17.50
C ARG A 416 7.53 15.21 18.71
N ARG A 417 6.24 15.55 18.62
CA ARG A 417 5.54 16.31 19.66
C ARG A 417 4.94 15.42 20.74
N ASP A 418 4.91 14.11 20.55
CA ASP A 418 4.63 13.17 21.62
C ASP A 418 5.91 12.95 22.45
N ALA A 419 5.94 13.51 23.66
CA ALA A 419 7.09 13.43 24.56
C ALA A 419 7.49 11.99 24.95
N ARG A 420 6.63 11.00 24.67
CA ARG A 420 6.90 9.58 24.89
C ARG A 420 7.72 8.94 23.76
N ILE A 421 7.77 9.56 22.57
CA ILE A 421 8.58 9.09 21.44
C ILE A 421 9.95 9.79 21.50
N THR A 422 11.02 9.02 21.58
CA THR A 422 12.38 9.59 21.69
C THR A 422 12.86 10.13 20.35
N GLU A 423 13.71 11.17 20.36
CA GLU A 423 14.30 11.73 19.14
C GLU A 423 15.10 10.70 18.33
N ASP A 424 15.67 9.70 19.01
CA ASP A 424 16.38 8.61 18.34
C ASP A 424 15.42 7.70 17.56
N MET A 425 14.25 7.36 18.12
CA MET A 425 13.21 6.62 17.38
C MET A 425 12.71 7.39 16.16
N LEU A 426 12.60 8.72 16.25
CA LEU A 426 12.16 9.57 15.13
C LEU A 426 13.20 9.62 14.01
N LYS A 427 14.48 9.69 14.37
CA LYS A 427 15.58 9.57 13.40
C LYS A 427 15.55 8.20 12.71
N GLU A 428 15.35 7.13 13.47
CA GLU A 428 15.20 5.78 12.91
C GLU A 428 14.01 5.71 11.95
N VAL A 429 12.83 6.19 12.34
CA VAL A 429 11.63 6.23 11.48
C VAL A 429 11.89 7.02 10.21
N LYS A 430 12.56 8.17 10.30
CA LYS A 430 12.96 8.97 9.14
C LYS A 430 13.91 8.22 8.21
N HIS A 431 14.93 7.55 8.76
CA HIS A 431 15.88 6.76 7.99
C HIS A 431 15.22 5.58 7.31
N ILE A 432 14.31 4.89 8.02
CA ILE A 432 13.47 3.82 7.46
C ILE A 432 12.68 4.36 6.27
N PHE A 433 12.01 5.50 6.45
CA PHE A 433 11.14 6.10 5.45
C PHE A 433 11.87 6.47 4.17
N LEU A 434 12.98 7.19 4.30
CA LEU A 434 13.81 7.62 3.17
C LEU A 434 14.46 6.45 2.42
N ALA A 435 14.66 5.32 3.10
CA ALA A 435 15.18 4.10 2.48
C ALA A 435 14.10 3.34 1.68
N MET A 436 12.82 3.46 2.00
CA MET A 436 11.77 2.67 1.35
C MET A 436 11.71 2.89 -0.18
N PRO A 437 11.14 1.95 -0.95
CA PRO A 437 10.80 2.15 -2.36
C PRO A 437 9.94 3.40 -2.61
N GLY A 438 10.10 4.02 -3.78
CA GLY A 438 9.41 5.27 -4.11
C GLY A 438 7.88 5.20 -4.06
N ASP A 439 7.31 4.04 -4.41
CA ASP A 439 5.88 3.77 -4.31
C ASP A 439 5.40 3.71 -2.86
N LEU A 440 6.15 3.08 -1.95
CA LEU A 440 5.83 3.07 -0.53
C LEU A 440 5.96 4.45 0.09
N GLN A 441 7.04 5.17 -0.26
CA GLN A 441 7.24 6.55 0.14
C GLN A 441 6.05 7.42 -0.27
N THR A 442 5.60 7.31 -1.52
CA THR A 442 4.41 8.00 -1.99
C THR A 442 3.15 7.66 -1.19
N ARG A 443 2.88 6.37 -0.89
CA ARG A 443 1.66 5.97 -0.16
C ARG A 443 1.61 6.59 1.24
N VAL A 444 2.72 6.54 1.96
CA VAL A 444 2.82 7.10 3.31
C VAL A 444 2.75 8.62 3.28
N LEU A 445 3.46 9.28 2.36
CA LEU A 445 3.39 10.73 2.22
C LEU A 445 1.97 11.17 1.90
N LEU A 446 1.31 10.50 0.95
CA LEU A 446 -0.08 10.79 0.61
C LEU A 446 -1.01 10.61 1.81
N THR A 447 -0.75 9.61 2.64
CA THR A 447 -1.52 9.38 3.87
C THR A 447 -1.30 10.49 4.89
N ALA A 448 -0.04 10.90 5.11
CA ALA A 448 0.28 12.06 5.96
C ALA A 448 -0.47 13.32 5.50
N LEU A 449 -0.41 13.60 4.19
CA LEU A 449 -1.01 14.80 3.59
C LEU A 449 -2.54 14.79 3.59
N ARG A 450 -3.17 13.61 3.55
CA ARG A 450 -4.64 13.51 3.54
C ARG A 450 -5.23 13.35 4.93
N HIS A 451 -4.41 13.03 5.93
CA HIS A 451 -4.88 12.80 7.28
C HIS A 451 -5.53 14.08 7.85
N PRO A 452 -6.68 13.99 8.54
CA PRO A 452 -7.36 15.16 9.11
C PRO A 452 -6.46 16.02 10.01
N LEU A 453 -5.51 15.40 10.72
CA LEU A 453 -4.58 16.10 11.61
C LEU A 453 -3.51 16.90 10.91
N ALA A 454 -3.24 16.67 9.62
CA ALA A 454 -2.33 17.54 8.87
C ALA A 454 -2.88 18.99 8.76
N ARG A 455 -4.17 19.19 9.06
CA ARG A 455 -4.86 20.49 8.98
C ARG A 455 -5.08 21.16 10.34
N ILE A 456 -4.91 20.43 11.44
CA ILE A 456 -5.19 20.93 12.78
C ILE A 456 -3.89 21.45 13.39
N PRO A 457 -3.87 22.65 13.99
CA PRO A 457 -2.74 23.09 14.80
C PRO A 457 -2.40 22.02 15.84
N LEU A 458 -1.15 21.57 15.83
CA LEU A 458 -0.73 20.38 16.58
C LEU A 458 -0.86 20.52 18.11
N ASP A 459 -0.96 21.75 18.64
CA ASP A 459 -1.29 22.04 20.04
C ASP A 459 -2.76 21.75 20.38
N GLU A 460 -3.61 21.58 19.38
CA GLU A 460 -5.02 21.19 19.52
C GLU A 460 -5.26 19.69 19.29
N ALA A 461 -4.27 18.97 18.75
CA ALA A 461 -4.39 17.53 18.48
C ALA A 461 -4.21 16.70 19.76
N SER A 462 -5.25 15.97 20.15
CA SER A 462 -5.19 15.00 21.26
C SER A 462 -4.16 13.89 20.99
N PRO A 463 -3.50 13.31 22.02
CA PRO A 463 -2.59 12.18 21.88
C PRO A 463 -3.17 11.00 21.10
N GLU A 464 -4.46 10.71 21.26
CA GLU A 464 -5.18 9.64 20.56
C GLU A 464 -5.21 9.88 19.05
N ALA A 465 -5.47 11.13 18.66
CA ALA A 465 -5.47 11.51 17.25
C ALA A 465 -4.06 11.35 16.67
N GLN A 466 -3.01 11.79 17.38
CA GLN A 466 -1.63 11.59 16.93
C GLN A 466 -1.31 10.10 16.76
N ALA A 467 -1.74 9.26 17.69
CA ALA A 467 -1.62 7.80 17.58
C ALA A 467 -2.35 7.26 16.32
N GLU A 468 -3.55 7.76 16.00
CA GLU A 468 -4.26 7.39 14.77
C GLU A 468 -3.47 7.78 13.50
N LEU A 469 -2.83 8.95 13.48
CA LEU A 469 -1.94 9.31 12.37
C LEU A 469 -0.78 8.31 12.26
N VAL A 470 -0.08 8.00 13.35
CA VAL A 470 1.03 7.02 13.35
C VAL A 470 0.57 5.69 12.77
N ARG A 471 -0.61 5.22 13.20
CA ARG A 471 -1.26 4.01 12.69
C ARG A 471 -1.37 4.05 11.18
N ASP A 472 -2.01 5.09 10.65
CA ASP A 472 -2.37 5.18 9.24
C ASP A 472 -1.12 5.29 8.37
N LEU A 473 -0.09 5.98 8.85
CA LEU A 473 1.23 6.05 8.22
C LEU A 473 1.90 4.68 8.14
N LEU A 474 1.94 3.93 9.26
CA LEU A 474 2.54 2.60 9.29
C LEU A 474 1.76 1.59 8.44
N SER A 475 0.42 1.68 8.41
CA SER A 475 -0.42 0.88 7.52
C SER A 475 -0.09 1.13 6.04
N SER A 476 0.18 2.38 5.69
CA SER A 476 0.46 2.80 4.31
C SER A 476 1.88 2.46 3.85
N GLY A 477 2.80 2.25 4.80
CA GLY A 477 4.20 1.86 4.57
C GLY A 477 4.38 0.41 4.11
N GLY A 478 3.29 -0.32 3.86
CA GLY A 478 3.32 -1.70 3.40
C GLY A 478 3.66 -2.70 4.51
N VAL A 479 3.88 -3.96 4.10
CA VAL A 479 4.08 -5.09 5.04
C VAL A 479 5.19 -4.84 6.05
N VAL A 480 6.33 -4.28 5.62
CA VAL A 480 7.50 -4.12 6.50
C VAL A 480 7.21 -3.09 7.59
N ALA A 481 6.53 -1.99 7.27
CA ALA A 481 6.12 -0.99 8.24
C ALA A 481 5.07 -1.55 9.22
N ILE A 482 4.10 -2.35 8.73
CA ILE A 482 3.12 -3.04 9.59
C ILE A 482 3.82 -4.01 10.55
N LYS A 483 4.82 -4.77 10.08
CA LYS A 483 5.57 -5.70 10.94
C LYS A 483 6.47 -4.99 11.94
N LEU A 484 7.08 -3.88 11.54
CA LEU A 484 7.79 -3.01 12.47
C LEU A 484 6.85 -2.47 13.54
N ALA A 485 5.66 -2.00 13.15
CA ALA A 485 4.63 -1.53 14.07
C ALA A 485 4.23 -2.60 15.09
N GLN A 486 4.03 -3.85 14.64
CA GLN A 486 3.73 -4.99 15.51
C GLN A 486 4.89 -5.28 16.47
N MET A 487 6.14 -5.26 16.00
CA MET A 487 7.32 -5.41 16.87
C MET A 487 7.44 -4.29 17.90
N LEU A 488 7.08 -3.07 17.52
CA LEU A 488 7.05 -1.91 18.42
C LEU A 488 5.90 -2.02 19.43
N ALA A 489 4.74 -2.55 19.03
CA ALA A 489 3.63 -2.82 19.95
C ALA A 489 4.01 -3.84 21.03
N GLU A 490 4.83 -4.83 20.70
CA GLU A 490 5.37 -5.82 21.63
C GLU A 490 6.52 -5.28 22.50
N HIS A 491 6.90 -4.01 22.36
CA HIS A 491 7.99 -3.42 23.13
C HIS A 491 7.52 -3.04 24.54
N PRO A 492 8.13 -3.57 25.63
CA PRO A 492 7.63 -3.34 27.00
C PRO A 492 7.59 -1.87 27.44
N ARG A 493 8.45 -1.04 26.84
CA ARG A 493 8.48 0.43 27.07
C ARG A 493 7.53 1.24 26.19
N MET A 494 6.80 0.61 25.27
CA MET A 494 5.82 1.30 24.43
C MET A 494 4.62 1.70 25.31
N PRO A 495 4.10 2.93 25.24
CA PRO A 495 2.91 3.31 26.00
C PRO A 495 1.69 2.46 25.59
N GLU A 496 0.82 2.11 26.55
CA GLU A 496 -0.32 1.19 26.35
C GLU A 496 -1.24 1.61 25.19
N ASP A 497 -1.52 2.92 25.05
CA ASP A 497 -2.34 3.44 23.94
C ASP A 497 -1.72 3.13 22.57
N PHE A 498 -0.39 3.23 22.46
CA PHE A 498 0.34 2.87 21.24
C PHE A 498 0.39 1.36 21.06
N GLN A 499 0.60 0.58 22.12
CA GLN A 499 0.56 -0.89 22.01
C GLN A 499 -0.78 -1.37 21.44
N LYS A 500 -1.88 -0.85 21.97
CA LYS A 500 -3.23 -1.15 21.49
C LYS A 500 -3.43 -0.69 20.05
N MET A 501 -3.10 0.56 19.74
CA MET A 501 -3.25 1.13 18.39
C MET A 501 -2.41 0.40 17.34
N LEU A 502 -1.15 0.09 17.65
CA LEU A 502 -0.24 -0.62 16.75
C LEU A 502 -0.61 -2.11 16.66
N GLY A 503 -1.13 -2.70 17.73
CA GLY A 503 -1.71 -4.04 17.73
C GLY A 503 -2.91 -4.16 16.78
N ASP A 504 -3.79 -3.15 16.77
CA ASP A 504 -4.95 -3.07 15.87
C ASP A 504 -4.59 -3.04 14.37
N LEU A 505 -3.35 -2.67 14.00
CA LEU A 505 -2.89 -2.70 12.60
C LEU A 505 -2.95 -4.09 11.98
N ARG A 506 -2.93 -5.13 12.82
CA ARG A 506 -3.14 -6.51 12.39
C ARG A 506 -4.50 -6.71 11.74
N ASP A 507 -5.55 -6.09 12.30
CA ASP A 507 -6.94 -6.38 11.97
C ASP A 507 -7.56 -5.39 10.96
N LYS A 508 -6.92 -4.23 10.73
CA LYS A 508 -7.45 -3.12 9.91
C LYS A 508 -6.95 -3.09 8.47
N ASN A 509 -6.54 -4.22 7.90
CA ASN A 509 -6.04 -4.29 6.53
C ASN A 509 -7.20 -4.25 5.51
N GLY A 510 -7.18 -3.25 4.61
CA GLY A 510 -8.13 -3.18 3.51
C GLY A 510 -7.94 -4.33 2.50
N PRO A 511 -9.02 -4.94 1.98
CA PRO A 511 -8.92 -6.02 1.01
C PRO A 511 -8.31 -5.52 -0.30
N MET A 512 -7.53 -6.38 -0.97
CA MET A 512 -7.19 -6.17 -2.37
C MET A 512 -8.44 -6.34 -3.26
N PRO A 513 -8.54 -5.56 -4.35
CA PRO A 513 -9.62 -5.68 -5.31
C PRO A 513 -9.80 -7.12 -5.80
N THR A 514 -11.04 -7.63 -5.90
CA THR A 514 -11.25 -9.06 -6.18
C THR A 514 -10.70 -9.48 -7.55
N THR A 515 -10.69 -8.57 -8.53
CA THR A 515 -10.07 -8.85 -9.81
C THR A 515 -8.57 -9.09 -9.68
N GLU A 516 -7.88 -8.32 -8.83
CA GLU A 516 -6.46 -8.49 -8.56
C GLU A 516 -6.18 -9.77 -7.76
N TYR A 517 -7.00 -10.01 -6.72
CA TYR A 517 -7.01 -11.24 -5.93
C TYR A 517 -7.07 -12.49 -6.82
N TRP A 518 -7.99 -12.51 -7.79
CA TRP A 518 -8.15 -13.64 -8.70
C TRP A 518 -6.84 -14.01 -9.40
N TRP A 519 -6.08 -13.02 -9.87
CA TRP A 519 -4.83 -13.28 -10.60
C TRP A 519 -3.65 -13.69 -9.70
N GLN A 520 -3.78 -13.60 -8.37
CA GLN A 520 -2.80 -14.17 -7.45
C GLN A 520 -2.98 -15.69 -7.27
N ILE A 521 -4.16 -16.23 -7.59
CA ILE A 521 -4.40 -17.67 -7.51
C ILE A 521 -3.66 -18.38 -8.67
N PRO A 522 -2.84 -19.41 -8.40
CA PRO A 522 -2.19 -20.21 -9.44
C PRO A 522 -3.18 -20.73 -10.48
N SER A 523 -2.81 -20.71 -11.76
CA SER A 523 -3.71 -21.13 -12.85
C SER A 523 -4.22 -22.57 -12.70
N SER A 524 -3.40 -23.47 -12.17
CA SER A 524 -3.76 -24.87 -11.87
C SER A 524 -4.85 -25.00 -10.81
N VAL A 525 -4.94 -24.04 -9.88
CA VAL A 525 -5.99 -23.98 -8.86
C VAL A 525 -7.22 -23.29 -9.42
N ARG A 526 -7.05 -22.17 -10.14
CA ARG A 526 -8.16 -21.43 -10.74
C ARG A 526 -9.01 -22.26 -11.68
N SER A 527 -8.41 -23.17 -12.45
CA SER A 527 -9.16 -24.05 -13.34
C SER A 527 -10.09 -25.02 -12.61
N THR A 528 -9.98 -25.15 -11.30
CA THR A 528 -10.85 -26.00 -10.45
C THR A 528 -11.91 -25.20 -9.70
N ILE A 529 -11.85 -23.87 -9.77
CA ILE A 529 -12.80 -22.97 -9.12
C ILE A 529 -13.92 -22.65 -10.10
N SER A 530 -15.16 -22.91 -9.70
CA SER A 530 -16.34 -22.53 -10.49
C SER A 530 -16.76 -21.08 -10.21
N HIS A 531 -16.67 -20.65 -8.94
CA HIS A 531 -17.04 -19.30 -8.53
C HIS A 531 -16.16 -18.76 -7.39
N ILE A 532 -15.85 -17.47 -7.43
CA ILE A 532 -15.22 -16.74 -6.32
C ILE A 532 -16.29 -16.04 -5.48
N GLY A 533 -16.14 -16.08 -4.16
CA GLY A 533 -17.06 -15.54 -3.18
C GLY A 533 -16.48 -14.34 -2.42
N PRO A 534 -17.14 -13.94 -1.31
CA PRO A 534 -16.75 -12.78 -0.52
C PRO A 534 -15.36 -12.94 0.12
N CYS A 535 -14.73 -11.82 0.45
CA CYS A 535 -13.53 -11.78 1.29
C CYS A 535 -13.91 -12.26 2.71
N LEU A 536 -13.16 -13.26 3.19
CA LEU A 536 -13.31 -13.83 4.54
C LEU A 536 -12.42 -13.13 5.57
N GLY A 537 -11.30 -12.55 5.12
CA GLY A 537 -10.38 -11.82 5.97
C GLY A 537 -9.15 -11.35 5.21
N THR A 538 -8.52 -10.30 5.73
CA THR A 538 -7.30 -9.72 5.16
C THR A 538 -6.22 -9.68 6.25
N GLY A 539 -5.11 -10.34 5.99
CA GLY A 539 -3.88 -10.21 6.78
C GLY A 539 -2.92 -9.20 6.16
N SER A 540 -1.80 -8.96 6.84
CA SER A 540 -0.77 -8.03 6.35
C SER A 540 -0.21 -8.45 4.98
N VAL A 541 0.02 -9.75 4.76
CA VAL A 541 0.60 -10.29 3.52
C VAL A 541 -0.34 -11.14 2.68
N LYS A 542 -1.47 -11.57 3.23
CA LYS A 542 -2.37 -12.56 2.62
C LYS A 542 -3.82 -12.09 2.69
N GLN A 543 -4.65 -12.59 1.79
CA GLN A 543 -6.10 -12.41 1.85
C GLN A 543 -6.77 -13.76 1.63
N ALA A 544 -7.89 -13.97 2.33
CA ALA A 544 -8.74 -15.14 2.18
C ALA A 544 -10.07 -14.74 1.52
N ASN A 545 -10.50 -15.48 0.49
CA ASN A 545 -11.85 -15.38 -0.07
C ASN A 545 -12.52 -16.76 -0.06
N ALA A 546 -13.83 -16.79 0.07
CA ALA A 546 -14.59 -18.02 -0.16
C ALA A 546 -14.55 -18.38 -1.65
N ALA A 547 -14.58 -19.67 -1.98
CA ALA A 547 -14.73 -20.14 -3.36
C ALA A 547 -15.58 -21.41 -3.42
N ILE A 548 -16.30 -21.59 -4.54
CA ILE A 548 -17.00 -22.83 -4.88
C ILE A 548 -16.19 -23.53 -5.97
N PHE A 549 -15.83 -24.79 -5.74
CA PHE A 549 -15.07 -25.60 -6.69
C PHE A 549 -16.01 -26.32 -7.67
N GLU A 550 -15.47 -26.93 -8.73
CA GLU A 550 -16.25 -27.66 -9.74
C GLU A 550 -17.05 -28.84 -9.16
N ASP A 551 -16.60 -29.41 -8.06
CA ASP A 551 -17.28 -30.47 -7.31
C ASP A 551 -18.41 -29.94 -6.38
N GLY A 552 -18.66 -28.63 -6.37
CA GLY A 552 -19.66 -27.97 -5.53
C GLY A 552 -19.24 -27.70 -4.09
N SER A 553 -18.04 -28.13 -3.70
CA SER A 553 -17.49 -27.87 -2.36
C SER A 553 -17.12 -26.39 -2.17
N LYS A 554 -17.17 -25.94 -0.91
CA LYS A 554 -16.80 -24.58 -0.50
C LYS A 554 -15.53 -24.60 0.33
N TYR A 555 -14.57 -23.77 -0.03
CA TYR A 555 -13.30 -23.63 0.67
C TYR A 555 -12.92 -22.16 0.80
N ALA A 556 -12.07 -21.87 1.79
CA ALA A 556 -11.31 -20.63 1.84
C ALA A 556 -10.11 -20.79 0.91
N VAL A 557 -9.92 -19.84 0.00
CA VAL A 557 -8.73 -19.70 -0.82
C VAL A 557 -7.94 -18.55 -0.21
N VAL A 558 -6.71 -18.82 0.20
CA VAL A 558 -5.80 -17.85 0.80
C VAL A 558 -4.65 -17.64 -0.17
N VAL A 559 -4.37 -16.39 -0.53
CA VAL A 559 -3.27 -16.05 -1.44
C VAL A 559 -2.47 -14.89 -0.89
N LEU A 560 -1.20 -14.80 -1.28
CA LEU A 560 -0.39 -13.61 -1.03
C LEU A 560 -0.99 -12.42 -1.77
N ARG A 561 -0.92 -11.24 -1.15
CA ARG A 561 -1.30 -9.98 -1.78
C ARG A 561 -0.36 -9.68 -2.94
N ALA A 562 -0.88 -9.03 -3.97
CA ALA A 562 -0.06 -8.65 -5.12
C ALA A 562 1.13 -7.79 -4.67
N GLN A 563 2.29 -8.04 -5.29
CA GLN A 563 3.55 -7.29 -5.08
C GLN A 563 4.11 -7.31 -3.66
N VAL A 564 3.49 -8.01 -2.69
CA VAL A 564 3.92 -7.96 -1.29
C VAL A 564 5.34 -8.49 -1.07
N GLU A 565 5.75 -9.49 -1.85
CA GLU A 565 7.10 -10.03 -1.81
C GLU A 565 8.12 -9.01 -2.33
N ASP A 566 7.82 -8.36 -3.46
CA ASP A 566 8.68 -7.34 -4.06
C ASP A 566 8.80 -6.12 -3.13
N GLU A 567 7.67 -5.64 -2.59
CA GLU A 567 7.62 -4.56 -1.61
C GLU A 567 8.47 -4.87 -0.38
N ALA A 568 8.37 -6.09 0.16
CA ALA A 568 9.16 -6.51 1.32
C ALA A 568 10.64 -6.62 1.00
N LEU A 569 10.99 -7.29 -0.10
CA LEU A 569 12.38 -7.45 -0.54
C LEU A 569 13.05 -6.09 -0.72
N SER A 570 12.39 -5.16 -1.42
CA SER A 570 12.94 -3.82 -1.64
C SER A 570 13.03 -3.00 -0.35
N SER A 571 12.03 -3.08 0.54
CA SER A 571 12.06 -2.38 1.83
C SER A 571 13.14 -2.91 2.75
N ILE A 572 13.22 -4.23 2.95
CA ILE A 572 14.24 -4.87 3.79
C ILE A 572 15.64 -4.61 3.21
N GLY A 573 15.79 -4.76 1.89
CA GLY A 573 17.06 -4.47 1.20
C GLY A 573 17.52 -3.05 1.44
N ALA A 574 16.61 -2.07 1.37
CA ALA A 574 16.96 -0.69 1.66
C ALA A 574 17.32 -0.46 3.13
N LEU A 575 16.57 -1.05 4.08
CA LEU A 575 16.90 -0.99 5.51
C LEU A 575 18.27 -1.61 5.84
N GLN A 576 18.66 -2.66 5.11
CA GLN A 576 19.97 -3.29 5.27
C GLN A 576 21.14 -2.41 4.83
N THR A 577 20.90 -1.41 3.97
CA THR A 577 21.94 -0.45 3.58
C THR A 577 22.23 0.61 4.64
N SER A 578 21.38 0.72 5.66
CA SER A 578 21.61 1.60 6.80
C SER A 578 22.45 0.90 7.87
N ASP A 579 23.58 1.50 8.23
CA ASP A 579 24.47 1.01 9.29
C ASP A 579 23.73 0.89 10.65
N GLU A 580 22.76 1.76 10.90
CA GLU A 580 21.96 1.77 12.13
C GLU A 580 20.87 0.68 12.11
N LEU A 581 20.26 0.44 10.95
CA LEU A 581 19.05 -0.38 10.84
C LEU A 581 19.31 -1.81 10.34
N GLY A 582 20.52 -2.14 9.89
CA GLY A 582 20.81 -3.43 9.27
C GLY A 582 20.51 -4.65 10.15
N SER A 583 20.70 -4.53 11.46
CA SER A 583 20.37 -5.60 12.42
C SER A 583 18.85 -5.79 12.57
N VAL A 584 18.10 -4.69 12.68
CA VAL A 584 16.63 -4.66 12.72
C VAL A 584 16.05 -5.21 11.42
N ALA A 585 16.58 -4.78 10.28
CA ALA A 585 16.19 -5.23 8.95
C ALA A 585 16.34 -6.75 8.78
N THR A 586 17.43 -7.33 9.30
CA THR A 586 17.66 -8.77 9.26
C THR A 586 16.60 -9.54 10.07
N ARG A 587 16.22 -9.04 11.24
CA ARG A 587 15.16 -9.63 12.06
C ARG A 587 13.79 -9.48 11.40
N LEU A 588 13.47 -8.28 10.91
CA LEU A 588 12.25 -8.01 10.15
C LEU A 588 12.14 -8.92 8.93
N GLY A 589 13.23 -9.12 8.20
CA GLY A 589 13.25 -10.02 7.05
C GLY A 589 12.88 -11.44 7.40
N ARG A 590 13.40 -12.01 8.49
CA ARG A 590 13.01 -13.36 8.93
C ARG A 590 11.52 -13.45 9.27
N LEU A 591 10.97 -12.42 9.92
CA LEU A 591 9.55 -12.39 10.25
C LEU A 591 8.69 -12.29 8.99
N VAL A 592 8.97 -11.31 8.12
CA VAL A 592 8.20 -11.05 6.90
C VAL A 592 8.29 -12.24 5.93
N TYR A 593 9.49 -12.76 5.66
CA TYR A 593 9.67 -13.90 4.75
C TYR A 593 9.05 -15.19 5.30
N GLY A 594 8.99 -15.34 6.62
CA GLY A 594 8.26 -16.45 7.25
C GLY A 594 6.78 -16.46 6.87
N GLU A 595 6.16 -15.30 6.67
CA GLU A 595 4.74 -15.18 6.33
C GLU A 595 4.43 -15.36 4.84
N PHE A 596 5.44 -15.33 3.98
CA PHE A 596 5.23 -15.59 2.54
C PHE A 596 5.08 -17.06 2.22
N ASN A 597 5.43 -17.95 3.14
CA ASN A 597 5.45 -19.37 2.87
C ASN A 597 4.11 -20.04 3.21
N LEU A 598 3.10 -19.82 2.36
CA LEU A 598 1.79 -20.48 2.51
C LEU A 598 1.85 -22.01 2.37
N PHE A 599 2.92 -22.54 1.77
CA PHE A 599 3.19 -23.98 1.77
C PHE A 599 3.49 -24.48 3.18
N ASN A 600 4.40 -23.80 3.89
CA ASN A 600 4.76 -24.14 5.26
C ASN A 600 3.58 -23.93 6.21
N GLU A 601 2.77 -22.89 6.00
CA GLU A 601 1.54 -22.69 6.78
C GLU A 601 0.58 -23.89 6.66
N GLY A 602 0.38 -24.41 5.44
CA GLY A 602 -0.43 -25.61 5.22
C GLY A 602 0.14 -26.88 5.89
N GLU A 603 1.46 -27.09 5.81
CA GLU A 603 2.13 -28.19 6.51
C GLU A 603 1.98 -28.07 8.03
N VAL A 604 2.17 -26.85 8.56
CA VAL A 604 2.03 -26.54 9.97
C VAL A 604 0.60 -26.77 10.45
N LEU A 605 -0.44 -26.39 9.70
CA LEU A 605 -1.84 -26.69 10.07
C LEU A 605 -2.10 -28.20 10.14
N ASN A 606 -1.58 -28.97 9.19
CA ASN A 606 -1.68 -30.43 9.20
C ASN A 606 -0.94 -31.05 10.40
N GLU A 607 0.26 -30.58 10.72
CA GLU A 607 1.00 -31.03 11.90
C GLU A 607 0.26 -30.63 13.19
N PHE A 608 -0.22 -29.40 13.26
CA PHE A 608 -0.93 -28.84 14.41
C PHE A 608 -2.19 -29.65 14.74
N ALA A 609 -2.93 -30.11 13.73
CA ALA A 609 -4.08 -31.00 13.88
C ALA A 609 -3.74 -32.32 14.60
N SER A 610 -2.47 -32.76 14.54
CA SER A 610 -2.01 -33.97 15.22
C SER A 610 -1.55 -33.75 16.67
N THR A 611 -1.43 -32.50 17.11
CA THR A 611 -0.97 -32.15 18.47
C THR A 611 -2.06 -32.34 19.53
N LEU A 612 -1.70 -32.23 20.82
CA LEU A 612 -2.66 -32.21 21.92
C LEU A 612 -3.73 -31.11 21.76
N ILE A 613 -3.38 -29.98 21.13
CA ILE A 613 -4.33 -28.90 20.84
C ILE A 613 -5.30 -29.33 19.75
N GLY A 614 -4.79 -29.82 18.63
CA GLY A 614 -5.61 -30.21 17.47
C GLY A 614 -6.50 -31.44 17.70
N GLN A 615 -6.13 -32.32 18.63
CA GLN A 615 -6.92 -33.50 19.01
C GLN A 615 -7.95 -33.21 20.11
N HIS A 616 -7.97 -32.01 20.67
CA HIS A 616 -8.86 -31.68 21.78
C HIS A 616 -10.33 -31.57 21.30
N PRO A 617 -11.31 -32.16 22.01
CA PRO A 617 -12.70 -32.25 21.52
C PRO A 617 -13.44 -30.91 21.40
N LEU A 618 -12.93 -29.83 22.02
CA LEU A 618 -13.48 -28.47 21.91
C LEU A 618 -12.83 -27.63 20.82
N PHE A 619 -11.76 -28.12 20.17
CA PHE A 619 -11.01 -27.36 19.17
C PHE A 619 -11.02 -28.12 17.84
N HIS A 620 -11.29 -27.41 16.76
CA HIS A 620 -11.27 -27.95 15.41
C HIS A 620 -10.24 -27.18 14.60
N VAL A 621 -9.23 -27.87 14.06
CA VAL A 621 -8.24 -27.26 13.17
C VAL A 621 -8.76 -27.41 11.74
N VAL A 622 -8.83 -26.31 11.00
CA VAL A 622 -9.29 -26.36 9.60
C VAL A 622 -8.49 -27.35 8.78
N ARG A 623 -9.17 -28.10 7.92
CA ARG A 623 -8.52 -29.07 7.05
C ARG A 623 -7.92 -28.41 5.83
N VAL A 624 -6.65 -28.66 5.58
CA VAL A 624 -5.94 -28.18 4.38
C VAL A 624 -6.23 -29.10 3.20
N ARG A 625 -6.78 -28.55 2.11
CA ARG A 625 -7.02 -29.26 0.84
C ARG A 625 -5.81 -29.16 -0.09
N HIS A 626 -5.18 -27.99 -0.14
CA HIS A 626 -4.06 -27.70 -1.02
C HIS A 626 -3.20 -26.61 -0.41
N HIS A 627 -1.90 -26.67 -0.60
CA HIS A 627 -0.99 -25.58 -0.26
C HIS A 627 0.16 -25.56 -1.27
N SER A 628 0.63 -24.36 -1.54
CA SER A 628 1.71 -24.00 -2.45
C SER A 628 2.33 -22.70 -1.95
N PRO A 629 3.50 -22.28 -2.45
CA PRO A 629 4.17 -21.09 -1.93
C PRO A 629 3.28 -19.83 -1.90
N LYS A 630 2.36 -19.66 -2.86
CA LYS A 630 1.51 -18.45 -2.98
C LYS A 630 0.02 -18.68 -2.78
N CYS A 631 -0.39 -19.91 -2.48
CA CYS A 631 -1.81 -20.24 -2.33
C CYS A 631 -2.01 -21.39 -1.34
N LEU A 632 -2.92 -21.20 -0.39
CA LEU A 632 -3.43 -22.19 0.56
C LEU A 632 -4.94 -22.32 0.35
N ILE A 633 -5.46 -23.55 0.37
CA ILE A 633 -6.89 -23.85 0.26
C ILE A 633 -7.27 -24.71 1.45
N GLU A 634 -8.21 -24.24 2.24
CA GLU A 634 -8.59 -24.83 3.52
C GLU A 634 -10.09 -24.76 3.77
N GLU A 635 -10.56 -25.56 4.72
CA GLU A 635 -11.94 -25.51 5.21
C GLU A 635 -12.30 -24.09 5.69
N ILE A 636 -13.50 -23.61 5.33
CA ILE A 636 -13.97 -22.31 5.81
C ILE A 636 -14.22 -22.40 7.31
N ALA A 637 -13.48 -21.62 8.10
CA ALA A 637 -13.74 -21.45 9.52
C ALA A 637 -15.08 -20.75 9.74
N SER A 638 -16.13 -21.53 9.99
CA SER A 638 -17.48 -21.00 10.22
C SER A 638 -17.61 -20.38 11.62
N GLY A 639 -18.58 -19.48 11.80
CA GLY A 639 -18.88 -18.87 13.10
C GLY A 639 -18.46 -17.41 13.21
N THR A 640 -18.36 -16.92 14.45
CA THR A 640 -17.95 -15.54 14.76
C THR A 640 -16.60 -15.57 15.45
N SER A 641 -15.66 -14.67 15.08
CA SER A 641 -14.35 -14.66 15.74
C SER A 641 -14.45 -14.54 17.25
N VAL A 642 -13.59 -15.24 17.99
CA VAL A 642 -13.62 -15.26 19.46
C VAL A 642 -13.48 -13.84 20.00
N ALA A 643 -12.59 -13.03 19.40
CA ALA A 643 -12.47 -11.60 19.71
C ALA A 643 -13.82 -10.86 19.62
N ASN A 644 -14.54 -11.01 18.49
CA ASN A 644 -15.84 -10.37 18.30
C ASN A 644 -16.90 -10.83 19.31
N VAL A 645 -16.90 -12.10 19.71
CA VAL A 645 -17.85 -12.60 20.72
C VAL A 645 -17.59 -11.97 22.09
N LEU A 646 -16.31 -11.74 22.43
CA LEU A 646 -15.90 -11.19 23.72
C LEU A 646 -16.00 -9.66 23.81
N GLU A 647 -15.78 -8.94 22.71
CA GLU A 647 -15.72 -7.47 22.68
C GLU A 647 -17.09 -6.81 22.44
N ARG A 648 -18.02 -7.47 21.74
CA ARG A 648 -19.33 -6.88 21.44
C ARG A 648 -20.15 -6.69 22.71
N PRO A 649 -20.76 -5.51 22.93
CA PRO A 649 -21.71 -5.30 24.03
C PRO A 649 -22.89 -6.27 23.92
N GLN A 650 -22.91 -7.29 24.76
CA GLN A 650 -23.95 -8.32 24.76
C GLN A 650 -25.20 -7.79 25.50
N ARG A 651 -26.33 -7.64 24.80
CA ARG A 651 -27.64 -7.34 25.43
C ARG A 651 -28.46 -8.62 25.54
N GLY A 652 -28.84 -9.00 26.76
CA GLY A 652 -29.71 -10.15 27.05
C GLY A 652 -28.99 -11.35 27.69
N GLN A 653 -29.76 -12.25 28.30
CA GLN A 653 -29.23 -13.37 29.09
C GLN A 653 -28.51 -14.44 28.24
N SER A 654 -29.06 -14.80 27.07
CA SER A 654 -28.43 -15.77 26.15
C SER A 654 -27.04 -15.33 25.70
N ALA A 655 -26.89 -14.02 25.48
CA ALA A 655 -25.70 -13.33 25.04
C ALA A 655 -24.59 -13.40 26.11
N GLN A 656 -24.96 -13.18 27.38
CA GLN A 656 -24.08 -13.33 28.54
C GLN A 656 -23.69 -14.80 28.79
N GLN A 657 -24.63 -15.74 28.61
CA GLN A 657 -24.35 -17.17 28.76
C GLN A 657 -23.35 -17.67 27.71
N GLN A 658 -23.51 -17.24 26.44
CA GLN A 658 -22.55 -17.54 25.39
C GLN A 658 -21.17 -16.97 25.72
N ARG A 659 -21.09 -15.72 26.20
CA ARG A 659 -19.82 -15.12 26.60
C ARG A 659 -19.13 -15.90 27.73
N ARG A 660 -19.88 -16.30 28.77
CA ARG A 660 -19.34 -17.13 29.85
C ARG A 660 -18.81 -18.47 29.34
N ARG A 661 -19.54 -19.09 28.42
CA ARG A 661 -19.12 -20.35 27.80
C ARG A 661 -17.83 -20.19 26.99
N VAL A 662 -17.68 -19.09 26.26
CA VAL A 662 -16.44 -18.76 25.55
C VAL A 662 -15.28 -18.53 26.51
N PHE A 663 -15.50 -17.91 27.68
CA PHE A 663 -14.47 -17.80 28.71
C PHE A 663 -14.03 -19.18 29.23
N ASP A 664 -14.97 -20.08 29.53
CA ASP A 664 -14.64 -21.44 29.98
C ASP A 664 -13.80 -22.18 28.92
N MET A 665 -14.16 -22.06 27.64
CA MET A 665 -13.41 -22.67 26.53
C MET A 665 -12.04 -22.02 26.34
N LEU A 666 -11.91 -20.71 26.58
CA LEU A 666 -10.64 -20.00 26.47
C LEU A 666 -9.64 -20.43 27.55
N VAL A 667 -10.11 -20.63 28.79
CA VAL A 667 -9.28 -21.19 29.87
C VAL A 667 -8.81 -22.60 29.50
N GLU A 668 -9.69 -23.43 28.95
CA GLU A 668 -9.32 -24.77 28.50
C GLU A 668 -8.33 -24.74 27.32
N TYR A 669 -8.47 -23.75 26.44
CA TYR A 669 -7.54 -23.52 25.34
C TYR A 669 -6.15 -23.19 25.87
N HIS A 670 -6.03 -22.24 26.82
CA HIS A 670 -4.76 -21.90 27.47
C HIS A 670 -4.10 -23.12 28.13
N ARG A 671 -4.87 -23.94 28.85
CA ARG A 671 -4.36 -25.17 29.49
C ARG A 671 -3.82 -26.15 28.46
N THR A 672 -4.56 -26.34 27.38
CA THR A 672 -4.18 -27.28 26.32
C THR A 672 -2.91 -26.81 25.58
N VAL A 673 -2.79 -25.50 25.33
CA VAL A 673 -1.58 -24.89 24.75
C VAL A 673 -0.38 -25.10 25.68
N MET A 674 -0.52 -24.80 26.98
CA MET A 674 0.55 -25.01 27.96
C MET A 674 0.93 -26.50 28.09
N ALA A 675 -0.06 -27.40 28.10
CA ALA A 675 0.20 -28.83 28.15
C ALA A 675 0.95 -29.33 26.92
N ALA A 676 0.62 -28.84 25.72
CA ALA A 676 1.34 -29.17 24.48
C ALA A 676 2.78 -28.66 24.51
N PHE A 677 3.02 -27.44 25.00
CA PHE A 677 4.36 -26.90 25.20
C PHE A 677 5.18 -27.73 26.17
N ILE A 678 4.62 -28.04 27.34
CA ILE A 678 5.30 -28.74 28.42
C ILE A 678 5.62 -30.19 28.05
N LYS A 679 4.67 -30.90 27.43
CA LYS A 679 4.79 -32.35 27.16
C LYS A 679 5.50 -32.63 25.84
N ASP A 680 5.14 -31.89 24.80
CA ASP A 680 5.53 -32.19 23.42
C ASP A 680 6.54 -31.18 22.86
N GLY A 681 6.87 -30.14 23.63
CA GLY A 681 7.72 -29.04 23.17
C GLY A 681 7.07 -28.20 22.08
N VAL A 682 5.75 -28.28 21.91
CA VAL A 682 4.99 -27.59 20.87
C VAL A 682 4.69 -26.16 21.31
N ILE A 683 5.18 -25.18 20.54
CA ILE A 683 4.95 -23.75 20.80
C ILE A 683 3.93 -23.24 19.78
N HIS A 684 2.79 -22.77 20.27
CA HIS A 684 1.83 -22.00 19.49
C HIS A 684 1.94 -20.54 19.90
N SER A 685 2.80 -19.78 19.22
CA SER A 685 3.16 -18.45 19.71
C SER A 685 2.15 -17.36 19.36
N ASP A 686 1.19 -17.64 18.49
CA ASP A 686 0.23 -16.65 17.99
C ASP A 686 -1.22 -16.98 18.37
N ILE A 687 -1.47 -17.01 19.67
CA ILE A 687 -2.77 -17.28 20.30
C ILE A 687 -3.76 -16.09 20.22
N HIS A 688 -3.71 -15.33 19.14
CA HIS A 688 -4.59 -14.18 18.96
C HIS A 688 -6.05 -14.64 18.79
N LEU A 689 -6.98 -13.98 19.48
CA LEU A 689 -8.40 -14.37 19.47
C LEU A 689 -9.11 -14.11 18.13
N GLY A 690 -8.47 -13.34 17.23
CA GLY A 690 -8.90 -13.18 15.85
C GLY A 690 -8.59 -14.40 14.96
N ASN A 691 -7.71 -15.31 15.40
CA ASN A 691 -7.31 -16.50 14.64
C ASN A 691 -8.21 -17.73 14.89
N ALA A 692 -9.28 -17.54 15.66
CA ALA A 692 -10.22 -18.58 16.03
C ALA A 692 -11.66 -18.08 15.90
N ASN A 693 -12.55 -18.93 15.38
CA ASN A 693 -13.98 -18.69 15.35
C ASN A 693 -14.71 -19.55 16.39
N PHE A 694 -15.61 -18.94 17.15
CA PHE A 694 -16.58 -19.68 17.94
C PHE A 694 -17.71 -20.15 17.03
N TYR A 695 -17.86 -21.47 16.94
CA TYR A 695 -18.93 -22.13 16.21
C TYR A 695 -19.85 -22.88 17.18
N LYS A 696 -21.15 -22.77 16.91
CA LYS A 696 -22.18 -23.52 17.61
C LYS A 696 -23.10 -24.17 16.58
N ASP A 697 -23.07 -25.48 16.54
CA ASP A 697 -23.98 -26.28 15.73
C ASP A 697 -25.40 -26.16 16.31
N ILE A 698 -26.35 -25.75 15.46
CA ILE A 698 -27.75 -25.52 15.87
C ILE A 698 -28.48 -26.83 16.11
N GLU A 699 -28.14 -27.89 15.37
CA GLU A 699 -28.80 -29.19 15.44
C GLU A 699 -28.27 -30.03 16.58
N THR A 700 -26.94 -30.09 16.73
CA THR A 700 -26.29 -30.93 17.74
C THR A 700 -26.02 -30.19 19.05
N GLY A 701 -26.04 -28.86 19.04
CA GLY A 701 -25.64 -28.02 20.17
C GLY A 701 -24.14 -28.06 20.46
N LYS A 702 -23.33 -28.72 19.62
CA LYS A 702 -21.87 -28.79 19.78
C LYS A 702 -21.28 -27.39 19.66
N GLU A 703 -20.38 -27.06 20.58
CA GLU A 703 -19.67 -25.79 20.62
C GLU A 703 -18.16 -26.07 20.50
N GLU A 704 -17.50 -25.36 19.60
CA GLU A 704 -16.06 -25.54 19.36
C GLU A 704 -15.39 -24.22 18.93
N PHE A 705 -14.08 -24.14 19.16
CA PHE A 705 -13.24 -23.13 18.51
C PHE A 705 -12.68 -23.72 17.22
N ILE A 706 -13.00 -23.08 16.09
CA ILE A 706 -12.40 -23.41 14.80
C ILE A 706 -11.14 -22.57 14.63
N LEU A 707 -9.98 -23.22 14.67
CA LEU A 707 -8.65 -22.64 14.56
C LEU A 707 -8.22 -22.67 13.08
N PHE A 708 -7.93 -21.51 12.52
CA PHE A 708 -7.58 -21.36 11.10
C PHE A 708 -6.28 -20.60 10.85
N ASP A 709 -5.71 -19.97 11.87
CA ASP A 709 -4.36 -19.41 11.80
C ASP A 709 -3.59 -19.78 13.06
N VAL A 710 -2.68 -20.73 12.93
CA VAL A 710 -1.85 -21.22 14.04
C VAL A 710 -0.54 -20.43 14.17
N GLY A 711 -0.34 -19.43 13.29
CA GLY A 711 0.82 -18.55 13.25
C GLY A 711 2.15 -19.27 13.23
N GLN A 712 3.11 -18.74 13.98
CA GLN A 712 4.41 -19.39 14.17
C GLN A 712 4.23 -20.62 15.07
N PHE A 713 4.63 -21.77 14.51
CA PHE A 713 4.59 -23.07 15.14
C PHE A 713 6.01 -23.62 15.19
N ASP A 714 6.50 -23.81 16.40
CA ASP A 714 7.84 -24.36 16.64
C ASP A 714 7.73 -25.62 17.50
N ARG A 715 8.68 -26.54 17.32
CA ARG A 715 8.89 -27.66 18.24
C ARG A 715 10.30 -27.61 18.81
N ILE A 716 10.41 -27.66 20.12
CA ILE A 716 11.67 -27.63 20.85
C ILE A 716 11.88 -28.92 21.65
N GLY A 717 13.14 -29.20 21.99
CA GLY A 717 13.47 -30.37 22.80
C GLY A 717 13.15 -30.16 24.28
N LEU A 718 12.96 -31.26 25.01
CA LEU A 718 12.74 -31.24 26.46
C LEU A 718 13.78 -30.42 27.26
N PRO A 719 15.10 -30.44 26.93
CA PRO A 719 16.07 -29.59 27.61
C PRO A 719 15.77 -28.09 27.45
N ASP A 720 15.40 -27.66 26.25
CA ASP A 720 15.04 -26.26 25.98
C ASP A 720 13.75 -25.92 26.73
N THR A 721 12.72 -26.77 26.66
CA THR A 721 11.47 -26.58 27.41
C THR A 721 11.74 -26.39 28.89
N LYS A 722 12.57 -27.24 29.51
CA LYS A 722 12.94 -27.11 30.93
C LYS A 722 13.67 -25.81 31.23
N ALA A 723 14.63 -25.41 30.38
CA ALA A 723 15.37 -24.17 30.55
C ALA A 723 14.45 -22.95 30.51
N LEU A 724 13.51 -22.91 29.56
CA LEU A 724 12.56 -21.81 29.44
C LEU A 724 11.56 -21.79 30.62
N LEU A 725 11.03 -22.95 31.05
CA LEU A 725 10.13 -23.05 32.20
C LEU A 725 10.78 -22.60 33.51
N TRP A 726 12.02 -23.03 33.79
CA TRP A 726 12.76 -22.57 34.98
C TRP A 726 13.03 -21.07 34.96
N THR A 727 13.31 -20.52 33.78
CA THR A 727 13.53 -19.08 33.59
C THR A 727 12.25 -18.28 33.84
N LEU A 728 11.12 -18.73 33.31
CA LEU A 728 9.82 -18.08 33.54
C LEU A 728 9.43 -18.14 35.02
N ALA A 729 9.62 -19.29 35.66
CA ALA A 729 9.39 -19.45 37.10
C ALA A 729 10.28 -18.51 37.94
N SER A 730 11.56 -18.38 37.60
CA SER A 730 12.47 -17.50 38.34
C SER A 730 12.14 -16.02 38.19
N LEU A 731 11.45 -15.61 37.12
CA LEU A 731 11.09 -14.21 36.87
C LEU A 731 9.71 -13.83 37.42
N ALA A 732 8.93 -14.79 37.94
CA ALA A 732 7.54 -14.58 38.34
C ALA A 732 7.36 -13.62 39.53
N THR A 733 8.24 -13.70 40.53
CA THR A 733 8.20 -12.83 41.73
C THR A 733 9.62 -12.43 42.14
N ASP A 734 9.75 -11.34 42.91
CA ASP A 734 11.05 -10.91 43.45
C ASP A 734 11.69 -11.98 44.36
N GLU A 735 10.88 -12.73 45.09
CA GLU A 735 11.33 -13.86 45.88
C GLU A 735 11.90 -14.99 45.01
N TYR A 736 11.19 -15.35 43.92
CA TYR A 736 11.64 -16.39 43.00
C TYR A 736 12.87 -15.96 42.19
N ARG A 737 13.08 -14.66 41.95
CA ARG A 737 14.31 -14.13 41.32
C ARG A 737 15.55 -14.40 42.15
N VAL A 738 15.41 -14.47 43.47
CA VAL A 738 16.52 -14.84 44.35
C VAL A 738 16.63 -16.35 44.46
N LEU A 739 15.49 -17.02 44.67
CA LEU A 739 15.44 -18.44 44.98
C LEU A 739 15.82 -19.35 43.80
N LEU A 740 15.33 -19.04 42.60
CA LEU A 740 15.40 -19.92 41.43
C LEU A 740 16.47 -19.49 40.41
N ARG A 741 17.10 -18.32 40.57
CA ARG A 741 18.06 -17.77 39.59
C ARG A 741 19.21 -18.72 39.28
N SER A 742 19.81 -19.36 40.29
CA SER A 742 20.95 -20.26 40.06
C SER A 742 20.55 -21.48 39.21
N VAL A 743 19.36 -22.04 39.46
CA VAL A 743 18.80 -23.17 38.71
C VAL A 743 18.44 -22.75 37.29
N ALA A 744 17.74 -21.63 37.13
CA ALA A 744 17.35 -21.09 35.82
C ALA A 744 18.58 -20.81 34.94
N LEU A 745 19.59 -20.11 35.47
CA LEU A 745 20.82 -19.80 34.73
C LEU A 745 21.61 -21.06 34.36
N ALA A 746 21.63 -22.08 35.22
CA ALA A 746 22.30 -23.35 34.90
C ALA A 746 21.64 -24.07 33.73
N HIS A 747 20.29 -24.11 33.69
CA HIS A 747 19.57 -24.70 32.56
C HIS A 747 19.72 -23.87 31.28
N LEU A 748 19.55 -22.55 31.35
CA LEU A 748 19.77 -21.67 30.20
C LEU A 748 21.18 -21.82 29.62
N ALA A 749 22.21 -21.89 30.47
CA ALA A 749 23.58 -22.05 30.02
C ALA A 749 23.85 -23.44 29.41
N SER A 750 23.02 -24.44 29.69
CA SER A 750 23.14 -25.79 29.11
C SER A 750 22.58 -25.90 27.69
N THR A 751 21.69 -24.99 27.31
CA THR A 751 20.98 -24.96 26.01
C THR A 751 21.33 -23.74 25.16
N SER A 752 22.07 -22.78 25.71
CA SER A 752 22.55 -21.59 25.00
C SER A 752 24.00 -21.72 24.54
N SER A 753 24.45 -20.85 23.65
CA SER A 753 25.86 -20.78 23.20
C SER A 753 26.31 -19.34 22.93
N LEU A 754 27.63 -19.09 22.88
CA LEU A 754 28.15 -17.79 22.45
C LEU A 754 28.20 -17.71 20.91
N ARG A 755 27.88 -16.54 20.35
CA ARG A 755 28.08 -16.23 18.92
C ARG A 755 29.56 -16.14 18.57
N ASP A 756 30.34 -15.59 19.48
CA ASP A 756 31.79 -15.54 19.36
C ASP A 756 32.40 -16.93 19.59
N LYS A 757 32.99 -17.50 18.54
CA LYS A 757 33.63 -18.82 18.54
C LYS A 757 35.13 -18.77 18.85
N SER A 758 35.65 -17.62 19.33
CA SER A 758 37.07 -17.46 19.67
C SER A 758 37.47 -18.03 21.04
N PHE A 759 36.50 -18.38 21.89
CA PHE A 759 36.75 -18.93 23.22
C PHE A 759 37.13 -20.42 23.18
N SER A 760 37.98 -20.87 24.12
CA SER A 760 38.14 -22.30 24.38
C SER A 760 36.85 -22.88 24.99
N GLU A 761 36.56 -24.17 24.84
CA GLU A 761 35.32 -24.78 25.36
C GLU A 761 35.08 -24.49 26.86
N LYS A 762 36.15 -24.53 27.67
CA LYS A 762 36.08 -24.24 29.11
C LYS A 762 35.82 -22.75 29.37
N ASP A 763 36.48 -21.87 28.62
CA ASP A 763 36.32 -20.42 28.76
C ASP A 763 34.96 -19.97 28.21
N GLU A 764 34.47 -20.59 27.14
CA GLU A 764 33.15 -20.35 26.53
C GLU A 764 32.07 -20.62 27.56
N LYS A 765 32.12 -21.76 28.27
CA LYS A 765 31.13 -22.08 29.30
C LYS A 765 31.15 -21.06 30.44
N LYS A 766 32.33 -20.67 30.93
CA LYS A 766 32.45 -19.69 32.01
C LYS A 766 31.95 -18.31 31.58
N GLU A 767 32.32 -17.89 30.38
CA GLU A 767 31.92 -16.61 29.80
C GLU A 767 30.42 -16.56 29.50
N LEU A 768 29.84 -17.65 28.99
CA LEU A 768 28.40 -17.79 28.78
C LEU A 768 27.63 -17.60 30.08
N HIS A 769 28.04 -18.26 31.17
CA HIS A 769 27.40 -18.08 32.48
C HIS A 769 27.51 -16.63 32.97
N ARG A 770 28.68 -16.00 32.82
CA ARG A 770 28.88 -14.59 33.20
C ARG A 770 27.94 -13.67 32.42
N ARG A 771 27.86 -13.82 31.09
CA ARG A 771 27.01 -12.98 30.24
C ARG A 771 25.53 -13.21 30.49
N LEU A 772 25.11 -14.45 30.75
CA LEU A 772 23.73 -14.77 31.13
C LEU A 772 23.36 -14.16 32.48
N ASP A 773 24.24 -14.22 33.47
CA ASP A 773 24.03 -13.62 34.78
C ASP A 773 23.90 -12.09 34.71
N GLU A 774 24.73 -11.44 33.88
CA GLU A 774 24.64 -10.01 33.60
C GLU A 774 23.36 -9.63 32.85
N ALA A 775 22.97 -10.43 31.85
CA ALA A 775 21.71 -10.24 31.13
C ALA A 775 20.51 -10.36 32.07
N TYR A 776 20.54 -11.35 32.99
CA TYR A 776 19.51 -11.53 34.01
C TYR A 776 19.46 -10.37 34.98
N GLY A 777 20.61 -9.88 35.44
CA GLY A 777 20.71 -8.71 36.32
C GLY A 777 20.13 -7.45 35.68
N GLU A 778 20.40 -7.21 34.39
CA GLU A 778 19.81 -6.10 33.63
C GLU A 778 18.29 -6.27 33.47
N ALA A 779 17.83 -7.49 33.22
CA ALA A 779 16.43 -7.79 32.98
C ALA A 779 15.51 -7.57 34.19
N ILE A 780 16.05 -7.67 35.41
CA ILE A 780 15.32 -7.45 36.66
C ILE A 780 15.62 -6.09 37.30
N ALA A 781 16.43 -5.25 36.64
CA ALA A 781 16.73 -3.92 37.14
C ALA A 781 15.45 -3.09 37.26
N LEU A 782 15.38 -2.23 38.30
CA LEU A 782 14.23 -1.38 38.53
C LEU A 782 14.01 -0.43 37.34
N ASN A 783 12.75 -0.24 36.99
CA ASN A 783 12.33 0.75 35.99
C ASN A 783 12.64 2.18 36.47
N ALA A 784 12.46 3.17 35.59
CA ALA A 784 12.65 4.59 35.93
C ALA A 784 11.82 5.04 37.15
N ASP A 785 10.67 4.39 37.37
CA ASP A 785 9.76 4.65 38.48
C ASP A 785 10.13 3.90 39.78
N GLY A 786 11.21 3.11 39.75
CA GLY A 786 11.69 2.35 40.91
C GLY A 786 11.01 1.00 41.14
N GLU A 787 10.09 0.60 40.27
CA GLU A 787 9.40 -0.69 40.34
C GLU A 787 10.15 -1.80 39.60
N SER A 788 10.07 -3.02 40.15
CA SER A 788 10.49 -4.23 39.48
C SER A 788 9.67 -4.46 38.20
N PRO A 789 10.28 -4.80 37.05
CA PRO A 789 9.52 -5.17 35.85
C PRO A 789 8.66 -6.40 36.14
N ASP A 790 7.48 -6.53 35.53
CA ASP A 790 6.67 -7.74 35.64
C ASP A 790 7.36 -8.95 34.95
N LYS A 791 6.83 -10.16 35.16
CA LYS A 791 7.38 -11.40 34.60
C LYS A 791 7.57 -11.36 33.08
N ARG A 792 6.60 -10.82 32.33
CA ARG A 792 6.64 -10.74 30.86
C ARG A 792 7.71 -9.76 30.41
N THR A 793 7.70 -8.57 31.01
CA THR A 793 8.67 -7.51 30.75
C THR A 793 10.08 -8.00 31.05
N ALA A 794 10.31 -8.60 32.22
CA ALA A 794 11.61 -9.13 32.62
C ALA A 794 12.09 -10.24 31.68
N TYR A 795 11.20 -11.14 31.23
CA TYR A 795 11.58 -12.19 30.30
C TYR A 795 12.01 -11.63 28.94
N MET A 796 11.26 -10.68 28.39
CA MET A 796 11.63 -10.02 27.14
C MET A 796 12.93 -9.21 27.25
N LEU A 797 13.15 -8.52 28.38
CA LEU A 797 14.40 -7.82 28.64
C LEU A 797 15.58 -8.79 28.73
N LEU A 798 15.42 -9.95 29.36
CA LEU A 798 16.44 -11.00 29.43
C LEU A 798 16.86 -11.48 28.05
N LEU A 799 15.89 -11.81 27.18
CA LEU A 799 16.19 -12.30 25.84
C LEU A 799 16.99 -11.27 25.02
N ARG A 800 16.59 -10.00 25.08
CA ARG A 800 17.31 -8.90 24.38
C ARG A 800 18.69 -8.64 24.98
N ALA A 801 18.80 -8.61 26.30
CA ALA A 801 20.06 -8.41 27.00
C ALA A 801 21.06 -9.55 26.70
N ALA A 802 20.57 -10.78 26.54
CA ALA A 802 21.36 -11.94 26.13
C ALA A 802 21.84 -11.80 24.67
N GLU A 803 20.95 -11.44 23.74
CA GLU A 803 21.33 -11.21 22.34
C GLU A 803 22.36 -10.09 22.18
N ASN A 804 22.18 -8.97 22.87
CA ASN A 804 23.12 -7.84 22.87
C ASN A 804 24.51 -8.23 23.40
N ARG A 805 24.56 -9.24 24.26
CA ARG A 805 25.80 -9.85 24.78
C ARG A 805 26.34 -10.97 23.90
N GLY A 806 25.78 -11.16 22.70
CA GLY A 806 26.22 -12.17 21.75
C GLY A 806 25.91 -13.59 22.19
N ILE A 807 24.84 -13.80 22.96
CA ILE A 807 24.35 -15.13 23.35
C ILE A 807 23.29 -15.58 22.34
N ASN A 808 23.40 -16.82 21.88
CA ASN A 808 22.33 -17.54 21.21
C ASN A 808 21.49 -18.22 22.29
N VAL A 809 20.32 -17.65 22.57
CA VAL A 809 19.31 -18.22 23.50
C VAL A 809 18.71 -19.52 22.93
N PRO A 810 18.03 -20.34 23.75
CA PRO A 810 17.43 -21.59 23.28
C PRO A 810 16.46 -21.36 22.11
N ALA A 811 16.34 -22.36 21.24
CA ALA A 811 15.37 -22.31 20.15
C ALA A 811 13.96 -22.06 20.71
N GLY A 812 13.15 -21.26 20.00
CA GLY A 812 11.78 -20.95 20.42
C GLY A 812 11.65 -20.01 21.64
N ALA A 813 12.73 -19.48 22.23
CA ALA A 813 12.63 -18.61 23.40
C ALA A 813 11.75 -17.35 23.16
N PHE A 814 11.91 -16.70 22.01
CA PHE A 814 11.05 -15.57 21.61
C PHE A 814 9.62 -16.02 21.29
N SER A 815 9.43 -17.18 20.68
CA SER A 815 8.11 -17.77 20.40
C SER A 815 7.36 -18.08 21.69
N VAL A 816 8.05 -18.59 22.72
CA VAL A 816 7.50 -18.80 24.07
C VAL A 816 7.19 -17.46 24.73
N ALA A 817 8.04 -16.45 24.61
CA ALA A 817 7.75 -15.12 25.15
C ALA A 817 6.42 -14.58 24.61
N LYS A 818 6.22 -14.67 23.28
CA LYS A 818 4.98 -14.26 22.61
C LYS A 818 3.77 -15.11 23.03
N MET A 819 3.95 -16.43 23.12
CA MET A 819 2.91 -17.35 23.62
C MET A 819 2.47 -16.96 25.03
N ILE A 820 3.40 -16.77 25.96
CA ILE A 820 3.09 -16.45 27.36
C ILE A 820 2.47 -15.07 27.47
N ASP A 821 3.01 -14.08 26.76
CA ASP A 821 2.44 -12.73 26.74
C ASP A 821 0.99 -12.73 26.27
N GLY A 822 0.66 -13.47 25.20
CA GLY A 822 -0.71 -13.58 24.73
C GLY A 822 -1.65 -14.24 25.74
N ILE A 823 -1.22 -15.27 26.47
CA ILE A 823 -2.07 -15.97 27.46
C ILE A 823 -2.31 -15.04 28.64
N VAL A 824 -1.23 -14.48 29.19
CA VAL A 824 -1.29 -13.60 30.37
C VAL A 824 -2.08 -12.33 30.05
N SER A 825 -1.88 -11.71 28.89
CA SER A 825 -2.67 -10.55 28.46
C SER A 825 -4.17 -10.86 28.40
N GLN A 826 -4.55 -12.05 27.92
CA GLN A 826 -5.95 -12.47 27.87
C GLN A 826 -6.50 -12.76 29.27
N GLN A 827 -5.68 -13.34 30.16
CA GLN A 827 -6.06 -13.59 31.55
C GLN A 827 -6.32 -12.28 32.30
N GLU A 828 -5.41 -11.31 32.20
CA GLU A 828 -5.55 -9.99 32.80
C GLU A 828 -6.76 -9.24 32.23
N ARG A 829 -6.90 -9.22 30.89
CA ARG A 829 -7.97 -8.48 30.21
C ARG A 829 -9.37 -9.01 30.53
N TYR A 830 -9.50 -10.31 30.77
CA TYR A 830 -10.79 -10.97 30.97
C TYR A 830 -11.00 -11.55 32.37
N ASP A 831 -10.08 -11.27 33.32
CA ASP A 831 -10.11 -11.79 34.69
C ASP A 831 -10.22 -13.33 34.73
N LEU A 832 -9.38 -14.01 33.94
CA LEU A 832 -9.33 -15.48 33.85
C LEU A 832 -8.32 -16.05 34.86
N PRO A 833 -8.43 -17.34 35.23
CA PRO A 833 -7.45 -18.02 36.08
C PRO A 833 -6.03 -18.01 35.51
N LEU A 834 -5.03 -17.99 36.39
CA LEU A 834 -3.58 -17.91 36.09
C LEU A 834 -2.99 -19.24 35.58
N VAL A 835 -3.52 -19.76 34.47
CA VAL A 835 -3.13 -21.04 33.86
C VAL A 835 -1.61 -21.18 33.64
N VAL A 836 -0.92 -20.11 33.24
CA VAL A 836 0.53 -20.20 32.96
C VAL A 836 1.30 -20.59 34.21
N ASP A 837 1.06 -19.91 35.33
CA ASP A 837 1.80 -20.15 36.57
C ASP A 837 1.42 -21.51 37.18
N ASP A 838 0.13 -21.85 37.17
CA ASP A 838 -0.35 -23.15 37.65
C ASP A 838 0.31 -24.33 36.91
N GLU A 839 0.38 -24.27 35.58
CA GLU A 839 0.95 -25.34 34.76
C GLU A 839 2.48 -25.42 34.87
N ILE A 840 3.17 -24.27 34.92
CA ILE A 840 4.63 -24.23 35.16
C ILE A 840 4.96 -24.82 36.52
N GLU A 841 4.28 -24.39 37.58
CA GLU A 841 4.52 -24.85 38.94
C GLU A 841 4.24 -26.36 39.06
N HIS A 842 3.11 -26.83 38.53
CA HIS A 842 2.75 -28.25 38.55
C HIS A 842 3.83 -29.12 37.88
N PHE A 843 4.30 -28.71 36.68
CA PHE A 843 5.33 -29.43 35.97
C PHE A 843 6.66 -29.43 36.72
N LEU A 844 7.13 -28.27 37.16
CA LEU A 844 8.41 -28.15 37.85
C LEU A 844 8.42 -28.96 39.15
N ARG A 845 7.37 -28.91 39.97
CA ARG A 845 7.25 -29.75 41.18
C ARG A 845 7.34 -31.23 40.88
N LYS A 846 6.68 -31.69 39.80
CA LYS A 846 6.65 -33.11 39.41
C LYS A 846 7.98 -33.61 38.86
N HIS A 847 8.75 -32.73 38.20
CA HIS A 847 9.96 -33.10 37.46
C HIS A 847 11.26 -32.55 38.06
N MET A 848 11.18 -31.95 39.25
CA MET A 848 12.34 -31.45 40.00
C MET A 848 13.26 -32.61 40.41
N THR A 849 14.53 -32.48 40.07
CA THR A 849 15.61 -33.37 40.47
C THR A 849 16.11 -32.99 41.87
N TRP A 850 16.77 -33.95 42.52
CA TRP A 850 17.44 -33.69 43.80
C TRP A 850 18.50 -32.58 43.71
N GLY A 851 19.19 -32.45 42.57
CA GLY A 851 20.19 -31.40 42.37
C GLY A 851 19.56 -30.00 42.35
N GLU A 852 18.43 -29.85 41.64
CA GLU A 852 17.66 -28.60 41.62
C GLU A 852 17.11 -28.28 43.02
N LEU A 853 16.55 -29.28 43.71
CA LEU A 853 16.05 -29.13 45.08
C LEU A 853 17.13 -28.67 46.07
N VAL A 854 18.33 -29.25 45.96
CA VAL A 854 19.49 -28.82 46.78
C VAL A 854 19.93 -27.41 46.40
N GLY A 855 19.91 -27.06 45.11
CA GLY A 855 20.27 -25.73 44.61
C GLY A 855 19.34 -24.61 45.08
N ILE A 856 18.05 -24.92 45.26
CA ILE A 856 17.03 -24.04 45.86
C ILE A 856 17.25 -23.90 47.38
N GLY A 857 17.94 -24.85 48.00
CA GLY A 857 18.18 -24.89 49.44
C GLY A 857 17.02 -25.52 50.19
N ALA A 858 17.30 -26.61 50.93
CA ALA A 858 16.28 -27.40 51.63
C ALA A 858 15.40 -26.61 52.62
N ARG A 859 15.85 -25.44 53.09
CA ARG A 859 15.06 -24.58 53.98
C ARG A 859 14.03 -23.73 53.25
N GLN A 860 14.15 -23.48 51.95
CA GLN A 860 13.26 -22.62 51.18
C GLN A 860 12.21 -23.40 50.38
N PHE A 861 12.23 -24.75 50.45
CA PHE A 861 11.28 -25.60 49.73
C PHE A 861 9.80 -25.39 50.13
N HIS A 862 9.52 -24.87 51.33
CA HIS A 862 8.13 -24.61 51.76
C HIS A 862 7.54 -23.34 51.13
N ILE A 863 8.38 -22.51 50.49
CA ILE A 863 7.99 -21.29 49.77
C ILE A 863 7.57 -21.63 48.33
N LEU A 864 8.12 -22.73 47.79
CA LEU A 864 7.63 -23.37 46.58
C LEU A 864 6.41 -24.20 46.95
#